data_AF-W5IJC4-F1
#
_entry.id   AF-W5IJC4-F1
#
_cell.length_a   1.000
_cell.length_b   1.000
_cell.length_c   1.000
_cell.angle_alpha   90.00
_cell.angle_beta   90.00
_cell.angle_gamma   90.00
#
_symmetry.space_group_name_H-M   'P 1'
#
loop_
_entity.id
_entity.type
_entity.pdbx_description
1 polymer ?
#
loop_
_entity_poly.entity_id
_entity_poly.type
_entity_poly.pdbx_seq_one_letter_code
_entity_poly.pdbx_strand_id
1 'polypeptide(L)'
;MNTFNKSGRQVAFPWQRLILLLFVGFAALAGLAGAFARSNIPFIATRFPLADAHGALMTFGFLGTAVCLERGVAFRAGSPRKPRWGFLAPVLGALGTVAMILLMARIIPVTSVWQAIPGSLWALSMLMLGSVYVMIWRRQHSVSVLIQLLGSVAGMCGMSLWARGLDAAALAPWWMVFLVLTIVGERLELAHVSFVGLYVEPTLIGSSVMTILALPVQLMVPAVGFPLLGIGMAVLLITMLMNDTAIKTWKYKGVTGFMGICMLLGYVWALLASLVWIVGIYRLGGYWSDFSIHAFALGFAVSMVIAHVCVIVPSILRRQMPYSPVLWLPLILMHLGLLLRLLGTIQALTLLWQVGDGFTIGALFLLLACVLGMNLAVTHRRKIRARQKRARQERDVDQHWQKKDSKQEQEDSSQTQEEALLLREKIERAAARKAQNKPLTRDRARQRITMTRSDILAYADSHKTFFSVTSKLVWAVIVVLFVCTAFVAIKPAVVAQQTALISNTSGLGTSSSSSPASSSFSSSNSSSSTVRPTGKTTKVALSVGADGMSFSPSIITVPAGNKLIIVFSNTAEQSHDLVLETGATSGKVSPGSRARILVGVVTHNLTGWCSLTGHRQMGMTLTIKAIAPSGQEISGSSDSTPSSSSSSSSSSSHAAISHQDVSTPSYADLQKQAKKSAVYNPKMPGYTPGISPSSTSSTSSTGTVRALTMTVTEQKVTIADGVTQKMMQYNASNPGPILRGKEGDTFRITLINKGSMTHSIDFHAGDDAAPNKAMKSIEPGHKLTYVFHASHAGIWLYHCSTMPMSNHIANGMYGAVIIEPKAGFPSVSKEYVLIASEAYLGPNGGMADPAKIIAMQPDITMFNGRAFQYDAHPLTAQVGEKVRIWVMNAGPNLPLSFHIVGTQFTTVWTEGNYRFKDNSRAGAQVLPLLAAQGGFVEMTFKTPGRYPIVNHSLSLAEKGQHGYIWVK
;
A
#
# COMPACT_ATOMS: atom_id res chain seq x y z
N MET A 1 1.27 17.58 -7.88
CA MET A 1 0.06 17.02 -8.52
C MET A 1 0.55 16.61 -9.91
N ASN A 2 0.61 15.33 -10.29
CA ASN A 2 -0.51 14.53 -10.76
C ASN A 2 -0.16 13.03 -10.73
N THR A 3 -1.11 12.20 -10.30
CA THR A 3 -1.10 10.74 -10.54
C THR A 3 -1.48 10.49 -11.99
N PHE A 4 -0.86 9.54 -12.72
CA PHE A 4 -1.20 9.22 -14.13
C PHE A 4 -1.72 7.78 -14.26
N ASN A 5 -2.65 7.53 -15.19
CA ASN A 5 -3.31 6.23 -15.39
C ASN A 5 -2.63 5.50 -16.55
N LYS A 6 -2.87 4.18 -16.67
CA LYS A 6 -2.46 3.25 -17.73
C LYS A 6 -2.47 3.76 -19.20
N SER A 7 -3.08 4.89 -19.51
CA SER A 7 -3.17 5.51 -20.85
C SER A 7 -2.32 6.79 -21.01
N GLY A 8 -1.44 7.11 -20.06
CA GLY A 8 -0.67 8.36 -20.07
C GLY A 8 -1.51 9.62 -19.79
N ARG A 9 -2.84 9.50 -19.66
CA ARG A 9 -3.69 10.56 -19.14
C ARG A 9 -3.45 10.76 -17.66
N GLN A 10 -3.41 12.01 -17.22
CA GLN A 10 -3.51 12.36 -15.80
C GLN A 10 -4.66 11.54 -15.22
N VAL A 11 -4.40 10.72 -14.19
CA VAL A 11 -5.45 10.42 -13.23
C VAL A 11 -5.76 11.78 -12.66
N ALA A 12 -6.84 12.37 -13.18
CA ALA A 12 -7.44 13.55 -12.63
C ALA A 12 -7.40 13.38 -11.12
N PHE A 13 -6.75 14.34 -10.44
CA PHE A 13 -6.79 14.40 -8.99
C PHE A 13 -8.24 14.15 -8.59
N PRO A 14 -8.53 13.24 -7.65
CA PRO A 14 -9.89 12.77 -7.43
C PRO A 14 -10.70 13.86 -6.72
N TRP A 15 -11.02 14.94 -7.43
CA TRP A 15 -11.66 16.15 -6.94
C TRP A 15 -12.99 15.81 -6.26
N GLN A 16 -13.76 14.88 -6.84
CA GLN A 16 -14.98 14.35 -6.23
C GLN A 16 -14.74 13.74 -4.83
N ARG A 17 -13.63 13.02 -4.64
CA ARG A 17 -13.29 12.43 -3.34
C ARG A 17 -12.76 13.46 -2.36
N LEU A 18 -11.98 14.44 -2.84
CA LEU A 18 -11.52 15.55 -2.01
C LEU A 18 -12.69 16.39 -1.54
N ILE A 19 -13.65 16.72 -2.42
CA ILE A 19 -14.84 17.50 -2.07
C ILE A 19 -15.63 16.78 -0.98
N LEU A 20 -15.89 15.47 -1.14
CA LEU A 20 -16.56 14.69 -0.10
C LEU A 20 -15.77 14.67 1.22
N LEU A 21 -14.44 14.56 1.16
CA LEU A 21 -13.58 14.62 2.34
C LEU A 21 -13.59 16.01 3.01
N LEU A 22 -13.74 17.09 2.25
CA LEU A 22 -13.90 18.44 2.81
C LEU A 22 -15.24 18.57 3.55
N PHE A 23 -16.33 17.99 3.02
CA PHE A 23 -17.61 17.93 3.74
C PHE A 23 -17.52 17.13 5.04
N VAL A 24 -16.76 16.03 5.06
CA VAL A 24 -16.42 15.32 6.31
C VAL A 24 -15.72 16.24 7.30
N GLY A 25 -14.77 17.06 6.84
CA GLY A 25 -14.10 18.07 7.67
C GLY A 25 -15.04 19.16 8.18
N PHE A 26 -15.94 19.66 7.33
CA PHE A 26 -16.96 20.65 7.75
C PHE A 26 -17.95 20.07 8.76
N ALA A 27 -18.35 18.80 8.60
CA ALA A 27 -19.18 18.11 9.57
C ALA A 27 -18.49 18.02 10.94
N ALA A 28 -17.19 17.70 10.95
CA ALA A 28 -16.40 17.67 12.18
C ALA A 28 -16.34 19.05 12.85
N LEU A 29 -16.09 20.12 12.08
CA LEU A 29 -16.06 21.49 12.61
C LEU A 29 -17.43 21.95 13.15
N ALA A 30 -18.52 21.65 12.43
CA ALA A 30 -19.88 21.95 12.88
C ALA A 30 -20.22 21.16 14.15
N GLY A 31 -19.82 19.88 14.22
CA GLY A 31 -19.95 19.06 15.41
C GLY A 31 -19.17 19.64 16.60
N LEU A 32 -17.91 20.06 16.42
CA LEU A 32 -17.12 20.70 17.47
C LEU A 32 -17.74 22.02 17.95
N ALA A 33 -18.32 22.81 17.06
CA ALA A 33 -19.09 23.99 17.45
C ALA A 33 -20.31 23.63 18.32
N GLY A 34 -21.00 22.51 18.01
CA GLY A 34 -22.03 21.94 18.87
C GLY A 34 -21.53 21.43 20.22
N ALA A 35 -20.31 20.90 20.28
CA ALA A 35 -19.69 20.47 21.53
C ALA A 35 -19.47 21.67 22.47
N PHE A 36 -18.88 22.75 21.95
CA PHE A 36 -18.69 24.00 22.71
C PHE A 36 -20.01 24.55 23.23
N ALA A 37 -21.05 24.52 22.39
CA ALA A 37 -22.37 24.97 22.76
C ALA A 37 -22.98 24.17 23.92
N ARG A 38 -22.74 22.86 23.94
CA ARG A 38 -23.23 21.95 24.97
C ARG A 38 -22.46 22.10 26.30
N SER A 39 -21.20 22.52 26.24
CA SER A 39 -20.32 22.61 27.42
C SER A 39 -20.37 23.94 28.15
N ASN A 40 -21.18 24.89 27.66
CA ASN A 40 -21.41 26.20 28.27
C ASN A 40 -20.12 26.99 28.50
N ILE A 41 -19.11 26.79 27.63
CA ILE A 41 -17.85 27.52 27.64
C ILE A 41 -18.08 28.87 26.94
N PRO A 42 -17.70 30.02 27.54
CA PRO A 42 -18.03 31.35 27.02
C PRO A 42 -17.20 31.70 25.79
N PHE A 43 -17.63 31.24 24.61
CA PHE A 43 -17.18 31.76 23.32
C PHE A 43 -18.28 31.50 22.27
N ILE A 44 -18.87 32.59 21.77
CA ILE A 44 -19.92 32.68 20.73
C ILE A 44 -21.32 32.27 21.21
N ALA A 45 -22.27 33.22 21.15
CA ALA A 45 -23.69 33.03 21.42
C ALA A 45 -24.27 31.87 20.60
N THR A 46 -24.82 30.85 21.26
CA THR A 46 -25.29 29.63 20.61
C THR A 46 -26.76 29.72 20.23
N ARG A 47 -27.03 29.30 18.99
CA ARG A 47 -28.37 29.24 18.39
C ARG A 47 -28.95 27.84 18.59
N PHE A 48 -30.24 27.80 18.94
CA PHE A 48 -30.96 26.70 19.61
C PHE A 48 -31.13 25.30 18.93
N PRO A 49 -30.56 24.93 17.76
CA PRO A 49 -30.52 23.49 17.36
C PRO A 49 -29.14 22.83 17.47
N LEU A 50 -28.07 23.59 17.67
CA LEU A 50 -26.70 23.10 17.45
C LEU A 50 -26.18 22.17 18.57
N ALA A 51 -26.57 22.42 19.83
CA ALA A 51 -26.17 21.57 20.95
C ALA A 51 -26.78 20.15 20.87
N ASP A 52 -28.03 20.05 20.41
CA ASP A 52 -28.75 18.76 20.27
C ASP A 52 -28.32 18.01 19.00
N ALA A 53 -27.89 18.73 17.97
CA ALA A 53 -27.37 18.15 16.73
C ALA A 53 -25.93 17.61 16.84
N HIS A 54 -25.19 17.97 17.89
CA HIS A 54 -23.76 17.63 18.05
C HIS A 54 -23.48 16.13 17.81
N GLY A 55 -24.17 15.25 18.54
CA GLY A 55 -23.93 13.81 18.47
C GLY A 55 -24.19 13.23 17.07
N ALA A 56 -25.24 13.69 16.40
CA ALA A 56 -25.60 13.25 15.05
C ALA A 56 -24.60 13.76 14.00
N LEU A 57 -24.16 15.03 14.12
CA LEU A 57 -23.12 15.62 13.27
C LEU A 57 -21.79 14.87 13.41
N MET A 58 -21.37 14.55 14.63
CA MET A 58 -20.12 13.80 14.86
C MET A 58 -20.22 12.35 14.37
N THR A 59 -21.33 11.68 14.62
CA THR A 59 -21.47 10.26 14.33
C THR A 59 -21.77 9.98 12.85
N PHE A 60 -22.70 10.71 12.24
CA PHE A 60 -23.15 10.44 10.85
C PHE A 60 -22.61 11.47 9.85
N GLY A 61 -22.57 12.75 10.24
CA GLY A 61 -21.99 13.80 9.42
C GLY A 61 -20.49 13.63 9.22
N PHE A 62 -19.74 13.34 10.29
CA PHE A 62 -18.29 13.16 10.27
C PHE A 62 -17.89 11.70 10.08
N LEU A 63 -17.96 10.87 11.13
CA LEU A 63 -17.44 9.49 11.09
C LEU A 63 -18.18 8.61 10.08
N GLY A 64 -19.51 8.63 10.07
CA GLY A 64 -20.34 7.82 9.17
C GLY A 64 -20.11 8.18 7.70
N THR A 65 -20.03 9.47 7.37
CA THR A 65 -19.72 9.91 5.99
C THR A 65 -18.29 9.52 5.60
N ALA A 66 -17.32 9.57 6.51
CA ALA A 66 -15.96 9.11 6.26
C ALA A 66 -15.91 7.60 5.97
N VAL A 67 -16.60 6.78 6.76
CA VAL A 67 -16.76 5.33 6.54
C VAL A 67 -17.41 5.06 5.18
N CYS A 68 -18.51 5.74 4.86
CA CYS A 68 -19.18 5.60 3.56
C CYS A 68 -18.24 5.93 2.39
N LEU A 69 -17.38 6.94 2.54
CA LEU A 69 -16.40 7.32 1.51
C LEU A 69 -15.31 6.26 1.35
N GLU A 70 -14.76 5.75 2.45
CA GLU A 70 -13.77 4.67 2.43
C GLU A 70 -14.35 3.40 1.77
N ARG A 71 -15.52 2.95 2.24
CA ARG A 71 -16.18 1.74 1.75
C ARG A 71 -16.65 1.88 0.31
N GLY A 72 -17.08 3.06 -0.12
CA GLY A 72 -17.38 3.37 -1.53
C GLY A 72 -16.14 3.26 -2.43
N VAL A 73 -14.95 3.65 -1.94
CA VAL A 73 -13.68 3.47 -2.66
C VAL A 73 -13.32 1.98 -2.76
N ALA A 74 -13.43 1.23 -1.65
CA ALA A 74 -13.16 -0.21 -1.62
C ALA A 74 -14.09 -1.01 -2.55
N PHE A 75 -15.40 -0.75 -2.48
CA PHE A 75 -16.41 -1.40 -3.33
C PHE A 75 -16.17 -1.19 -4.83
N ARG A 76 -15.78 0.03 -5.22
CA ARG A 76 -15.44 0.36 -6.60
C ARG A 76 -14.13 -0.29 -7.05
N ALA A 77 -13.14 -0.40 -6.16
CA ALA A 77 -11.86 -1.01 -6.47
C ALA A 77 -11.98 -2.53 -6.65
N GLY A 78 -12.79 -3.20 -5.82
CA GLY A 78 -13.01 -4.65 -5.85
C GLY A 78 -13.99 -5.15 -6.92
N SER A 79 -14.28 -4.36 -7.97
CA SER A 79 -15.21 -4.76 -9.04
C SER A 79 -14.66 -4.47 -10.44
N PRO A 80 -14.71 -5.44 -11.37
CA PRO A 80 -14.34 -5.21 -12.78
C PRO A 80 -15.15 -4.08 -13.43
N ARG A 81 -16.45 -3.97 -13.07
CA ARG A 81 -17.39 -2.98 -13.61
C ARG A 81 -17.24 -1.57 -13.02
N LYS A 82 -16.38 -1.39 -12.00
CA LYS A 82 -16.12 -0.11 -11.30
C LYS A 82 -17.40 0.71 -11.00
N PRO A 83 -18.38 0.12 -10.29
CA PRO A 83 -19.67 0.76 -10.03
C PRO A 83 -19.48 2.09 -9.30
N ARG A 84 -20.19 3.13 -9.75
CA ARG A 84 -20.12 4.49 -9.17
C ARG A 84 -21.18 4.72 -8.10
N TRP A 85 -22.24 3.92 -8.07
CA TRP A 85 -23.35 4.10 -7.13
C TRP A 85 -22.95 3.93 -5.66
N GLY A 86 -21.84 3.23 -5.35
CA GLY A 86 -21.32 3.17 -3.98
C GLY A 86 -20.92 4.52 -3.38
N PHE A 87 -20.75 5.56 -4.21
CA PHE A 87 -20.52 6.94 -3.76
C PHE A 87 -21.83 7.68 -3.43
N LEU A 88 -23.00 7.09 -3.63
CA LEU A 88 -24.27 7.69 -3.25
C LEU A 88 -24.40 7.79 -1.72
N ALA A 89 -23.90 6.80 -0.97
CA ALA A 89 -23.87 6.82 0.49
C ALA A 89 -23.14 8.07 1.05
N PRO A 90 -21.85 8.33 0.74
CA PRO A 90 -21.18 9.52 1.26
C PRO A 90 -21.75 10.84 0.72
N VAL A 91 -22.36 10.85 -0.47
CA VAL A 91 -23.07 12.05 -0.98
C VAL A 91 -24.29 12.37 -0.13
N LEU A 92 -25.12 11.37 0.19
CA LEU A 92 -26.27 11.55 1.09
C LEU A 92 -25.84 11.96 2.49
N GLY A 93 -24.73 11.40 2.99
CA GLY A 93 -24.07 11.81 4.22
C GLY A 93 -23.72 13.31 4.24
N ALA A 94 -23.06 13.78 3.17
CA ALA A 94 -22.71 15.19 2.99
C ALA A 94 -23.95 16.09 2.85
N LEU A 95 -24.98 15.67 2.11
CA LEU A 95 -26.23 16.42 1.99
C LEU A 95 -26.96 16.56 3.33
N GLY A 96 -26.97 15.52 4.16
CA GLY A 96 -27.51 15.60 5.52
C GLY A 96 -26.78 16.64 6.38
N THR A 97 -25.44 16.69 6.28
CA THR A 97 -24.63 17.73 6.94
C THR A 97 -24.95 19.12 6.42
N VAL A 98 -25.07 19.30 5.10
CA VAL A 98 -25.41 20.61 4.51
C VAL A 98 -26.81 21.05 4.96
N ALA A 99 -27.80 20.17 4.91
CA ALA A 99 -29.15 20.46 5.39
C ALA A 99 -29.14 20.89 6.86
N MET A 100 -28.37 20.19 7.70
CA MET A 100 -28.18 20.57 9.10
C MET A 100 -27.57 21.96 9.25
N ILE A 101 -26.48 22.26 8.54
CA ILE A 101 -25.80 23.57 8.60
C ILE A 101 -26.74 24.70 8.13
N LEU A 102 -27.53 24.48 7.07
CA LEU A 102 -28.49 25.47 6.57
C LEU A 102 -29.63 25.75 7.56
N LEU A 103 -30.11 24.72 8.26
CA LEU A 103 -31.08 24.86 9.35
C LEU A 103 -30.48 25.66 10.52
N MET A 104 -29.24 25.35 10.91
CA MET A 104 -28.54 26.07 11.97
C MET A 104 -28.28 27.54 11.61
N ALA A 105 -28.00 27.81 10.33
CA ALA A 105 -27.82 29.17 9.81
C ALA A 105 -29.13 29.96 9.68
N ARG A 106 -30.29 29.35 9.94
CA ARG A 106 -31.64 29.90 9.70
C ARG A 106 -31.88 30.36 8.26
N ILE A 107 -31.14 29.79 7.31
CA ILE A 107 -31.38 29.99 5.88
C ILE A 107 -32.67 29.26 5.47
N ILE A 108 -32.97 28.15 6.14
CA ILE A 108 -34.22 27.40 6.05
C ILE A 108 -35.01 27.64 7.35
N PRO A 109 -36.35 27.85 7.30
CA PRO A 109 -37.17 28.02 8.49
C PRO A 109 -37.09 26.79 9.40
N VAL A 110 -36.78 27.02 10.68
CA VAL A 110 -36.74 25.96 11.71
C VAL A 110 -38.18 25.65 12.10
N THR A 111 -38.72 24.55 11.59
CA THR A 111 -40.02 24.02 12.00
C THR A 111 -39.88 23.13 13.24
N SER A 112 -41.00 22.75 13.86
CA SER A 112 -41.03 21.81 14.99
C SER A 112 -40.42 20.43 14.67
N VAL A 113 -40.20 20.11 13.39
CA VAL A 113 -39.64 18.83 12.91
C VAL A 113 -38.33 19.03 12.13
N TRP A 114 -37.49 19.97 12.59
CA TRP A 114 -36.22 20.33 11.93
C TRP A 114 -35.27 19.12 11.73
N GLN A 115 -35.38 18.09 12.58
CA GLN A 115 -34.56 16.88 12.51
C GLN A 115 -34.92 15.95 11.34
N ALA A 116 -36.14 16.07 10.78
CA ALA A 116 -36.65 15.13 9.78
C ALA A 116 -35.82 15.12 8.49
N ILE A 117 -35.45 16.29 7.97
CA ILE A 117 -34.69 16.41 6.72
C ILE A 117 -33.26 15.86 6.87
N PRO A 118 -32.41 16.39 7.78
CA PRO A 118 -31.06 15.87 7.94
C PRO A 118 -31.06 14.40 8.41
N GLY A 119 -31.99 14.02 9.29
CA GLY A 119 -32.13 12.64 9.75
C GLY A 119 -32.49 11.68 8.61
N SER A 120 -33.46 12.01 7.76
CA SER A 120 -33.83 11.15 6.63
C SER A 120 -32.68 10.97 5.63
N LEU A 121 -31.91 12.02 5.37
CA LEU A 121 -30.73 11.96 4.49
C LEU A 121 -29.64 11.06 5.06
N TRP A 122 -29.37 11.15 6.37
CA TRP A 122 -28.42 10.26 7.04
C TRP A 122 -28.92 8.82 7.15
N ALA A 123 -30.22 8.59 7.34
CA ALA A 123 -30.82 7.27 7.30
C ALA A 123 -30.68 6.63 5.90
N LEU A 124 -30.93 7.40 4.84
CA LEU A 124 -30.76 6.95 3.46
C LEU A 124 -29.28 6.67 3.12
N SER A 125 -28.36 7.46 3.67
CA SER A 125 -26.91 7.19 3.59
C SER A 125 -26.57 5.82 4.19
N MET A 126 -27.08 5.51 5.37
CA MET A 126 -26.86 4.20 6.03
C MET A 126 -27.52 3.05 5.27
N LEU A 127 -28.71 3.24 4.68
CA LEU A 127 -29.33 2.25 3.78
C LEU A 127 -28.45 1.95 2.57
N MET A 128 -27.88 2.98 1.95
CA MET A 128 -26.97 2.82 0.82
C MET A 128 -25.66 2.14 1.24
N LEU A 129 -25.12 2.45 2.42
CA LEU A 129 -23.97 1.74 2.99
C LEU A 129 -24.28 0.25 3.21
N GLY A 130 -25.43 -0.09 3.79
CA GLY A 130 -25.88 -1.47 3.95
C GLY A 130 -26.02 -2.20 2.60
N SER A 131 -26.52 -1.52 1.58
CA SER A 131 -26.61 -2.06 0.21
C SER A 131 -25.23 -2.36 -0.39
N VAL A 132 -24.23 -1.52 -0.12
CA VAL A 132 -22.82 -1.78 -0.49
C VAL A 132 -22.32 -3.04 0.21
N TYR A 133 -22.58 -3.20 1.52
CA TYR A 133 -22.16 -4.39 2.26
C TYR A 133 -22.82 -5.68 1.77
N VAL A 134 -24.11 -5.67 1.46
CA VAL A 134 -24.79 -6.82 0.86
C VAL A 134 -24.11 -7.24 -0.45
N MET A 135 -23.72 -6.26 -1.28
CA MET A 135 -23.07 -6.54 -2.56
C MET A 135 -21.62 -7.01 -2.41
N ILE A 136 -20.90 -6.55 -1.39
CA ILE A 136 -19.57 -7.07 -1.05
C ILE A 136 -19.71 -8.51 -0.54
N TRP A 137 -20.65 -8.77 0.37
CA TRP A 137 -20.89 -10.11 0.93
C TRP A 137 -21.29 -11.14 -0.12
N ARG A 138 -22.13 -10.75 -1.10
CA ARG A 138 -22.49 -11.62 -2.24
C ARG A 138 -21.29 -12.01 -3.11
N ARG A 139 -20.19 -11.26 -3.07
CA ARG A 139 -18.94 -11.59 -3.77
C ARG A 139 -17.99 -12.38 -2.88
N GLN A 140 -18.01 -12.09 -1.58
CA GLN A 140 -17.12 -12.68 -0.60
C GLN A 140 -17.88 -12.93 0.70
N HIS A 141 -18.23 -14.19 0.96
CA HIS A 141 -18.87 -14.59 2.20
C HIS A 141 -17.88 -14.46 3.36
N SER A 142 -18.02 -13.41 4.16
CA SER A 142 -17.23 -13.20 5.37
C SER A 142 -18.09 -12.74 6.54
N VAL A 143 -17.69 -13.13 7.75
CA VAL A 143 -18.35 -12.70 9.00
C VAL A 143 -18.12 -11.19 9.23
N SER A 144 -16.95 -10.67 8.86
CA SER A 144 -16.62 -9.25 8.98
C SER A 144 -17.66 -8.35 8.29
N VAL A 145 -18.07 -8.69 7.06
CA VAL A 145 -19.03 -7.89 6.29
C VAL A 145 -20.44 -8.02 6.86
N LEU A 146 -20.81 -9.17 7.43
CA LEU A 146 -22.10 -9.34 8.13
C LEU A 146 -22.19 -8.47 9.39
N ILE A 147 -21.09 -8.36 10.15
CA ILE A 147 -21.04 -7.47 11.33
C ILE A 147 -21.16 -5.99 10.90
N GLN A 148 -20.44 -5.59 9.83
CA GLN A 148 -20.56 -4.23 9.28
C GLN A 148 -21.99 -3.93 8.78
N LEU A 149 -22.65 -4.92 8.16
CA LEU A 149 -24.05 -4.83 7.75
C LEU A 149 -24.97 -4.59 8.94
N LEU A 150 -24.86 -5.38 10.02
CA LEU A 150 -25.61 -5.18 11.25
C LEU A 150 -25.41 -3.76 11.83
N GLY A 151 -24.16 -3.28 11.84
CA GLY A 151 -23.85 -1.90 12.23
C GLY A 151 -24.59 -0.86 11.39
N SER A 152 -24.53 -0.97 10.06
CA SER A 152 -25.22 -0.03 9.16
C SER A 152 -26.74 -0.04 9.31
N VAL A 153 -27.33 -1.20 9.60
CA VAL A 153 -28.78 -1.35 9.85
C VAL A 153 -29.18 -0.71 11.17
N ALA A 154 -28.39 -0.88 12.24
CA ALA A 154 -28.61 -0.17 13.51
C ALA A 154 -28.52 1.34 13.34
N GLY A 155 -27.52 1.83 12.58
CA GLY A 155 -27.36 3.25 12.27
C GLY A 155 -28.54 3.82 11.49
N MET A 156 -29.04 3.09 10.48
CA MET A 156 -30.23 3.47 9.72
C MET A 156 -31.49 3.52 10.59
N CYS A 157 -31.73 2.50 11.42
CA CYS A 157 -32.91 2.47 12.30
C CYS A 157 -32.85 3.60 13.35
N GLY A 158 -31.70 3.77 14.01
CA GLY A 158 -31.50 4.84 14.98
C GLY A 158 -31.70 6.23 14.36
N MET A 159 -31.20 6.45 13.15
CA MET A 159 -31.38 7.72 12.46
C MET A 159 -32.81 7.94 11.95
N SER A 160 -33.51 6.87 11.57
CA SER A 160 -34.92 6.93 11.19
C SER A 160 -35.82 7.30 12.38
N LEU A 161 -35.51 6.78 13.57
CA LEU A 161 -36.19 7.17 14.82
C LEU A 161 -35.90 8.63 15.18
N TRP A 162 -34.66 9.07 15.05
CA TRP A 162 -34.30 10.48 15.30
C TRP A 162 -34.99 11.43 14.32
N ALA A 163 -35.10 11.06 13.04
CA ALA A 163 -35.85 11.83 12.04
C ALA A 163 -37.35 11.97 12.39
N ARG A 164 -37.90 11.09 13.23
CA ARG A 164 -39.27 11.17 13.76
C ARG A 164 -39.38 11.96 15.08
N GLY A 165 -38.29 12.54 15.57
CA GLY A 165 -38.27 13.40 16.76
C GLY A 165 -37.98 12.68 18.07
N LEU A 166 -37.46 11.44 18.05
CA LEU A 166 -36.94 10.82 19.27
C LEU A 166 -35.64 11.50 19.71
N ASP A 167 -35.44 11.62 21.03
CA ASP A 167 -34.31 12.34 21.59
C ASP A 167 -32.96 11.69 21.26
N ALA A 168 -31.96 12.52 20.96
CA ALA A 168 -30.61 12.12 20.61
C ALA A 168 -29.93 11.33 21.74
N ALA A 169 -30.17 11.70 23.00
CA ALA A 169 -29.58 11.01 24.14
C ALA A 169 -30.08 9.56 24.26
N ALA A 170 -31.38 9.32 24.01
CA ALA A 170 -31.96 7.98 24.03
C ALA A 170 -31.44 7.09 22.90
N LEU A 171 -31.13 7.69 21.74
CA LEU A 171 -30.65 7.00 20.55
C LEU A 171 -29.12 6.89 20.46
N ALA A 172 -28.38 7.61 21.30
CA ALA A 172 -26.92 7.55 21.32
C ALA A 172 -26.34 6.12 21.42
N PRO A 173 -26.91 5.17 22.20
CA PRO A 173 -26.45 3.79 22.21
C PRO A 173 -26.54 3.10 20.83
N TRP A 174 -27.59 3.37 20.04
CA TRP A 174 -27.73 2.85 18.68
C TRP A 174 -26.63 3.36 17.77
N TRP A 175 -26.28 4.64 17.92
CA TRP A 175 -25.21 5.28 17.15
C TRP A 175 -23.83 4.74 17.53
N MET A 176 -23.61 4.45 18.82
CA MET A 176 -22.37 3.83 19.30
C MET A 176 -22.22 2.39 18.80
N VAL A 177 -23.30 1.60 18.82
CA VAL A 177 -23.29 0.23 18.25
C VAL A 177 -22.97 0.26 16.77
N PHE A 178 -23.54 1.20 16.00
CA PHE A 178 -23.18 1.40 14.60
C PHE A 178 -21.66 1.60 14.42
N LEU A 179 -21.06 2.54 15.16
CA LEU A 179 -19.63 2.82 15.07
C LEU A 179 -18.78 1.61 15.47
N VAL A 180 -19.11 0.96 16.59
CA VAL A 180 -18.31 -0.15 17.11
C VAL A 180 -18.38 -1.36 16.19
N LEU A 181 -19.57 -1.79 15.75
CA LEU A 181 -19.69 -2.93 14.84
C LEU A 181 -19.00 -2.66 13.50
N THR A 182 -19.09 -1.43 13.00
CA THR A 182 -18.37 -1.03 11.78
C THR A 182 -16.86 -1.18 11.97
N ILE A 183 -16.28 -0.56 13.00
CA ILE A 183 -14.83 -0.60 13.26
C ILE A 183 -14.35 -2.02 13.53
N VAL A 184 -15.07 -2.80 14.34
CA VAL A 184 -14.76 -4.20 14.65
C VAL A 184 -14.75 -5.04 13.37
N GLY A 185 -15.75 -4.87 12.51
CA GLY A 185 -15.82 -5.56 11.23
C GLY A 185 -14.69 -5.17 10.29
N GLU A 186 -14.31 -3.88 10.20
CA GLU A 186 -13.18 -3.43 9.38
C GLU A 186 -11.84 -3.99 9.86
N ARG A 187 -11.65 -4.05 11.18
CA ARG A 187 -10.45 -4.62 11.81
C ARG A 187 -10.35 -6.12 11.57
N LEU A 188 -11.45 -6.86 11.68
CA LEU A 188 -11.51 -8.28 11.35
C LEU A 188 -11.14 -8.53 9.87
N GLU A 189 -11.63 -7.67 8.97
CA GLU A 189 -11.35 -7.75 7.54
C GLU A 189 -9.84 -7.60 7.22
N LEU A 190 -9.14 -6.68 7.89
CA LEU A 190 -7.70 -6.43 7.72
C LEU A 190 -6.81 -7.51 8.35
N ALA A 191 -7.31 -8.23 9.34
CA ALA A 191 -6.53 -9.13 10.19
C ALA A 191 -6.81 -10.62 9.95
N HIS A 192 -7.43 -10.99 8.83
CA HIS A 192 -7.83 -12.37 8.48
C HIS A 192 -6.75 -13.46 8.69
N VAL A 193 -5.46 -13.12 8.73
CA VAL A 193 -4.36 -14.08 8.96
C VAL A 193 -4.09 -14.33 10.46
N SER A 194 -4.49 -13.43 11.37
CA SER A 194 -4.30 -13.59 12.83
C SER A 194 -5.52 -14.16 13.57
N PHE A 195 -6.71 -14.11 12.97
CA PHE A 195 -7.97 -14.57 13.56
C PHE A 195 -8.34 -15.99 13.04
N VAL A 196 -7.58 -17.03 13.42
CA VAL A 196 -7.77 -18.43 12.94
C VAL A 196 -8.29 -19.35 14.06
N GLY A 197 -9.01 -18.80 15.05
CA GLY A 197 -9.58 -19.58 16.15
C GLY A 197 -10.97 -20.11 15.82
N LEU A 198 -11.21 -21.41 16.04
CA LEU A 198 -12.51 -22.10 15.87
C LEU A 198 -13.69 -21.39 16.57
N TYR A 199 -13.41 -20.61 17.62
CA TYR A 199 -14.43 -19.96 18.45
C TYR A 199 -14.55 -18.44 18.23
N VAL A 200 -13.61 -17.83 17.51
CA VAL A 200 -13.53 -16.36 17.46
C VAL A 200 -14.64 -15.79 16.58
N GLU A 201 -14.80 -16.27 15.35
CA GLU A 201 -15.84 -15.77 14.44
C GLU A 201 -17.27 -16.03 14.97
N PRO A 202 -17.63 -17.22 15.50
CA PRO A 202 -18.94 -17.45 16.12
C PRO A 202 -19.23 -16.52 17.30
N THR A 203 -18.23 -16.28 18.17
CA THR A 203 -18.39 -15.40 19.33
C THR A 203 -18.60 -13.95 18.90
N LEU A 204 -17.86 -13.48 17.89
CA LEU A 204 -17.98 -12.12 17.37
C LEU A 204 -19.34 -11.88 16.72
N ILE A 205 -19.82 -12.80 15.88
CA ILE A 205 -21.14 -12.64 15.26
C ILE A 205 -22.27 -12.82 16.29
N GLY A 206 -22.15 -13.76 17.22
CA GLY A 206 -23.14 -13.99 18.27
C GLY A 206 -23.29 -12.79 19.21
N SER A 207 -22.17 -12.23 19.69
CA SER A 207 -22.18 -11.00 20.50
C SER A 207 -22.69 -9.78 19.71
N SER A 208 -22.40 -9.69 18.41
CA SER A 208 -22.96 -8.64 17.54
C SER A 208 -24.48 -8.76 17.39
N VAL A 209 -25.00 -9.97 17.17
CA VAL A 209 -26.44 -10.25 17.09
C VAL A 209 -27.12 -9.91 18.42
N MET A 210 -26.55 -10.35 19.55
CA MET A 210 -27.08 -10.03 20.88
C MET A 210 -27.14 -8.52 21.12
N THR A 211 -26.09 -7.79 20.75
CA THR A 211 -26.04 -6.32 20.87
C THR A 211 -27.14 -5.66 20.04
N ILE A 212 -27.39 -6.13 18.81
CA ILE A 212 -28.47 -5.60 17.95
C ILE A 212 -29.85 -5.87 18.55
N LEU A 213 -30.08 -7.08 19.07
CA LEU A 213 -31.36 -7.43 19.69
C LEU A 213 -31.61 -6.67 21.01
N ALA A 214 -30.55 -6.26 21.71
CA ALA A 214 -30.65 -5.45 22.92
C ALA A 214 -31.07 -3.99 22.65
N LEU A 215 -30.90 -3.47 21.43
CA LEU A 215 -31.19 -2.06 21.09
C LEU A 215 -32.67 -1.68 21.27
N PRO A 216 -33.67 -2.43 20.74
CA PRO A 216 -35.07 -2.14 21.06
C PRO A 216 -35.40 -2.31 22.54
N VAL A 217 -34.82 -3.33 23.18
CA VAL A 217 -35.02 -3.59 24.62
C VAL A 217 -34.49 -2.42 25.44
N GLN A 218 -33.40 -1.77 25.02
CA GLN A 218 -32.85 -0.57 25.66
C GLN A 218 -33.81 0.62 25.62
N LEU A 219 -34.63 0.76 24.58
CA LEU A 219 -35.65 1.81 24.51
C LEU A 219 -36.94 1.45 25.27
N MET A 220 -37.34 0.18 25.25
CA MET A 220 -38.61 -0.26 25.86
C MET A 220 -38.49 -0.53 27.36
N VAL A 221 -37.37 -1.15 27.76
CA VAL A 221 -37.07 -1.56 29.13
C VAL A 221 -35.60 -1.22 29.43
N PRO A 222 -35.26 0.07 29.66
CA PRO A 222 -33.88 0.51 29.87
C PRO A 222 -33.14 -0.26 30.97
N ALA A 223 -33.87 -0.68 32.02
CA ALA A 223 -33.39 -1.52 33.12
C ALA A 223 -32.62 -2.77 32.68
N VAL A 224 -33.14 -3.42 31.64
CA VAL A 224 -32.66 -4.70 31.15
C VAL A 224 -31.83 -4.49 29.89
N GLY A 225 -32.25 -3.57 29.03
CA GLY A 225 -31.59 -3.34 27.75
C GLY A 225 -30.17 -2.79 27.89
N PHE A 226 -29.90 -1.85 28.82
CA PHE A 226 -28.54 -1.33 29.02
C PHE A 226 -27.55 -2.42 29.48
N PRO A 227 -27.86 -3.25 30.50
CA PRO A 227 -26.98 -4.35 30.86
C PRO A 227 -26.76 -5.36 29.74
N LEU A 228 -27.81 -5.76 29.01
CA LEU A 228 -27.68 -6.66 27.86
C LEU A 228 -26.77 -6.08 26.77
N LEU A 229 -26.93 -4.78 26.49
CA LEU A 229 -26.11 -4.06 25.53
C LEU A 229 -24.65 -3.99 25.98
N GLY A 230 -24.41 -3.68 27.26
CA GLY A 230 -23.08 -3.64 27.87
C GLY A 230 -22.38 -5.00 27.85
N ILE A 231 -23.09 -6.08 28.18
CA ILE A 231 -22.55 -7.46 28.11
C ILE A 231 -22.18 -7.81 26.67
N GLY A 232 -23.06 -7.52 25.70
CA GLY A 232 -22.79 -7.80 24.29
C GLY A 232 -21.57 -7.08 23.75
N MET A 233 -21.45 -5.80 24.09
CA MET A 233 -20.30 -4.98 23.73
C MET A 233 -19.02 -5.46 24.42
N ALA A 234 -19.07 -5.79 25.71
CA ALA A 234 -17.92 -6.30 26.46
C ALA A 234 -17.41 -7.62 25.88
N VAL A 235 -18.29 -8.58 25.60
CA VAL A 235 -17.90 -9.87 24.99
C VAL A 235 -17.27 -9.66 23.62
N LEU A 236 -17.89 -8.81 22.78
CA LEU A 236 -17.36 -8.46 21.46
C LEU A 236 -15.95 -7.85 21.56
N LEU A 237 -15.77 -6.86 22.43
CA LEU A 237 -14.54 -6.09 22.57
C LEU A 237 -13.41 -6.89 23.24
N ILE A 238 -13.71 -7.73 24.24
CA ILE A 238 -12.74 -8.63 24.87
C ILE A 238 -12.26 -9.65 23.85
N THR A 239 -13.18 -10.26 23.11
CA THR A 239 -12.85 -11.22 22.05
C THR A 239 -11.95 -10.59 21.00
N MET A 240 -12.25 -9.35 20.60
CA MET A 240 -11.39 -8.59 19.70
C MET A 240 -10.02 -8.31 20.30
N LEU A 241 -9.96 -7.70 21.48
CA LEU A 241 -8.72 -7.32 22.14
C LEU A 241 -7.76 -8.51 22.26
N MET A 242 -8.23 -9.65 22.77
CA MET A 242 -7.41 -10.85 22.99
C MET A 242 -6.80 -11.42 21.71
N ASN A 243 -7.43 -11.18 20.56
CA ASN A 243 -7.04 -11.76 19.27
C ASN A 243 -6.47 -10.72 18.29
N ASP A 244 -6.46 -9.43 18.64
CA ASP A 244 -5.91 -8.36 17.81
C ASP A 244 -4.37 -8.36 17.86
N THR A 245 -3.74 -8.18 16.69
CA THR A 245 -2.31 -7.95 16.54
C THR A 245 -1.76 -6.80 17.39
N ALA A 246 -2.59 -5.84 17.79
CA ALA A 246 -2.23 -4.71 18.67
C ALA A 246 -1.49 -5.13 19.94
N ILE A 247 -1.86 -6.27 20.56
CA ILE A 247 -1.22 -6.82 21.77
C ILE A 247 0.26 -7.16 21.51
N LYS A 248 0.60 -7.55 20.28
CA LYS A 248 1.97 -7.90 19.90
C LYS A 248 2.74 -6.69 19.37
N THR A 249 2.05 -5.76 18.71
CA THR A 249 2.70 -4.70 17.93
C THR A 249 3.00 -3.42 18.70
N TRP A 250 2.36 -3.17 19.85
CA TRP A 250 2.56 -1.94 20.63
C TRP A 250 3.99 -1.72 21.11
N LYS A 251 4.81 -2.77 21.19
CA LYS A 251 6.22 -2.70 21.61
C LYS A 251 7.18 -2.25 20.49
N TYR A 252 6.76 -2.26 19.23
CA TYR A 252 7.60 -1.82 18.12
C TYR A 252 7.78 -0.30 18.12
N LYS A 253 8.87 0.20 17.51
CA LYS A 253 9.07 1.65 17.34
C LYS A 253 8.45 2.16 16.03
N GLY A 254 8.13 3.45 15.96
CA GLY A 254 7.58 4.08 14.77
C GLY A 254 6.05 3.93 14.64
N VAL A 255 5.54 3.98 13.41
CA VAL A 255 4.09 3.99 13.13
C VAL A 255 3.38 2.74 13.67
N THR A 256 4.01 1.57 13.58
CA THR A 256 3.42 0.29 14.00
C THR A 256 3.19 0.25 15.51
N GLY A 257 4.14 0.75 16.31
CA GLY A 257 3.98 0.87 17.77
C GLY A 257 2.93 1.89 18.16
N PHE A 258 2.95 3.07 17.52
CA PHE A 258 1.95 4.12 17.73
C PHE A 258 0.53 3.59 17.48
N MET A 259 0.31 2.92 16.35
CA MET A 259 -0.97 2.28 16.02
C MET A 259 -1.37 1.27 17.09
N GLY A 260 -0.44 0.41 17.52
CA GLY A 260 -0.68 -0.57 18.60
C GLY A 260 -1.19 0.09 19.88
N ILE A 261 -0.56 1.19 20.31
CA ILE A 261 -0.93 1.91 21.54
C ILE A 261 -2.29 2.59 21.41
N CYS A 262 -2.57 3.28 20.30
CA CYS A 262 -3.87 3.89 20.05
C CYS A 262 -5.01 2.87 20.13
N MET A 263 -4.82 1.69 19.55
CA MET A 263 -5.83 0.62 19.54
C MET A 263 -6.06 0.05 20.94
N LEU A 264 -4.99 -0.22 21.70
CA LEU A 264 -5.11 -0.72 23.07
C LEU A 264 -5.83 0.28 24.00
N LEU A 265 -5.47 1.56 23.92
CA LEU A 265 -6.18 2.62 24.66
C LEU A 265 -7.65 2.68 24.26
N GLY A 266 -7.95 2.52 22.96
CA GLY A 266 -9.32 2.43 22.46
C GLY A 266 -10.12 1.32 23.12
N TYR A 267 -9.59 0.10 23.16
CA TYR A 267 -10.25 -1.04 23.80
C TYR A 267 -10.49 -0.79 25.30
N VAL A 268 -9.54 -0.19 26.02
CA VAL A 268 -9.70 0.13 27.45
C VAL A 268 -10.92 1.03 27.70
N TRP A 269 -11.05 2.12 26.94
CA TRP A 269 -12.20 3.04 27.10
C TRP A 269 -13.53 2.39 26.71
N ALA A 270 -13.55 1.60 25.64
CA ALA A 270 -14.76 0.89 25.20
C ALA A 270 -15.24 -0.12 26.26
N LEU A 271 -14.31 -0.83 26.90
CA LEU A 271 -14.63 -1.79 27.97
C LEU A 271 -15.13 -1.07 29.23
N LEU A 272 -14.52 0.06 29.58
CA LEU A 272 -15.01 0.88 30.69
C LEU A 272 -16.43 1.41 30.42
N ALA A 273 -16.72 1.86 29.20
CA ALA A 273 -18.06 2.28 28.80
C ALA A 273 -19.07 1.12 28.84
N SER A 274 -18.66 -0.06 28.38
CA SER A 274 -19.47 -1.28 28.45
C SER A 274 -19.80 -1.65 29.90
N LEU A 275 -18.81 -1.55 30.80
CA LEU A 275 -19.00 -1.79 32.24
C LEU A 275 -20.01 -0.80 32.85
N VAL A 276 -19.96 0.48 32.47
CA VAL A 276 -20.94 1.48 32.92
C VAL A 276 -22.37 1.10 32.51
N TRP A 277 -22.55 0.57 31.28
CA TRP A 277 -23.85 0.06 30.82
C TRP A 277 -24.29 -1.22 31.54
N ILE A 278 -23.35 -2.11 31.92
CA ILE A 278 -23.62 -3.33 32.69
C ILE A 278 -24.15 -3.01 34.10
N VAL A 279 -23.46 -2.11 34.81
CA VAL A 279 -23.76 -1.81 36.22
C VAL A 279 -25.03 -0.94 36.37
N GLY A 280 -25.55 -0.38 35.28
CA GLY A 280 -26.79 0.39 35.30
C GLY A 280 -26.66 1.79 35.92
N ILE A 281 -25.43 2.31 36.02
CA ILE A 281 -25.12 3.65 36.60
C ILE A 281 -25.74 4.78 35.76
N TYR A 282 -26.23 4.49 34.56
CA TYR A 282 -27.02 5.43 33.73
C TYR A 282 -28.27 5.98 34.46
N ARG A 283 -28.78 5.28 35.48
CA ARG A 283 -29.89 5.75 36.32
C ARG A 283 -29.52 6.86 37.31
N LEU A 284 -28.23 7.15 37.51
CA LEU A 284 -27.73 7.98 38.62
C LEU A 284 -27.20 9.37 38.20
N GLY A 285 -27.37 9.79 36.94
CA GLY A 285 -27.14 11.18 36.53
C GLY A 285 -26.63 11.37 35.09
N GLY A 286 -26.78 12.58 34.56
CA GLY A 286 -26.40 12.94 33.18
C GLY A 286 -24.91 12.78 32.85
N TYR A 287 -24.02 12.81 33.85
CA TYR A 287 -22.57 12.69 33.63
C TYR A 287 -22.15 11.26 33.25
N TRP A 288 -22.74 10.23 33.85
CA TRP A 288 -22.40 8.83 33.52
C TRP A 288 -22.88 8.44 32.13
N SER A 289 -24.07 8.90 31.74
CA SER A 289 -24.58 8.74 30.37
C SER A 289 -23.65 9.42 29.37
N ASP A 290 -23.29 10.68 29.63
CA ASP A 290 -22.41 11.46 28.77
C ASP A 290 -21.02 10.83 28.64
N PHE A 291 -20.42 10.42 29.77
CA PHE A 291 -19.12 9.76 29.81
C PHE A 291 -19.13 8.48 28.97
N SER A 292 -20.13 7.61 29.15
CA SER A 292 -20.20 6.32 28.43
C SER A 292 -20.23 6.50 26.92
N ILE A 293 -21.02 7.46 26.41
CA ILE A 293 -21.13 7.78 24.99
C ILE A 293 -19.78 8.29 24.47
N HIS A 294 -19.13 9.20 25.18
CA HIS A 294 -17.86 9.76 24.76
C HIS A 294 -16.67 8.79 24.90
N ALA A 295 -16.72 7.86 25.85
CA ALA A 295 -15.74 6.79 25.94
C ALA A 295 -15.81 5.85 24.73
N PHE A 296 -17.01 5.57 24.18
CA PHE A 296 -17.15 4.88 22.89
C PHE A 296 -16.76 5.77 21.69
N ALA A 297 -17.30 6.99 21.61
CA ALA A 297 -17.10 7.85 20.45
C ALA A 297 -15.65 8.38 20.35
N LEU A 298 -15.13 8.98 21.41
CA LEU A 298 -13.78 9.56 21.43
C LEU A 298 -12.75 8.52 21.85
N GLY A 299 -12.99 7.87 22.99
CA GLY A 299 -12.05 6.93 23.59
C GLY A 299 -11.73 5.77 22.66
N PHE A 300 -12.75 5.15 22.06
CA PHE A 300 -12.60 4.05 21.13
C PHE A 300 -12.54 4.49 19.66
N ALA A 301 -13.61 5.09 19.12
CA ALA A 301 -13.70 5.32 17.67
C ALA A 301 -12.68 6.35 17.18
N VAL A 302 -12.52 7.50 17.84
CA VAL A 302 -11.50 8.49 17.44
C VAL A 302 -10.08 7.97 17.65
N SER A 303 -9.78 7.21 18.70
CA SER A 303 -8.47 6.54 18.84
C SER A 303 -8.16 5.61 17.67
N MET A 304 -9.16 4.89 17.17
CA MET A 304 -9.03 4.04 15.97
C MET A 304 -8.80 4.87 14.70
N VAL A 305 -9.48 6.02 14.56
CA VAL A 305 -9.23 6.98 13.47
C VAL A 305 -7.80 7.52 13.54
N ILE A 306 -7.32 7.93 14.72
CA ILE A 306 -5.95 8.43 14.91
C ILE A 306 -4.93 7.35 14.54
N ALA A 307 -5.15 6.10 14.95
CA ALA A 307 -4.29 4.98 14.59
C ALA A 307 -4.17 4.84 13.06
N HIS A 308 -5.27 4.94 12.34
CA HIS A 308 -5.31 4.65 10.90
C HIS A 308 -5.25 5.90 10.02
N VAL A 309 -5.15 7.11 10.56
CA VAL A 309 -5.21 8.36 9.77
C VAL A 309 -4.13 8.40 8.68
N CYS A 310 -2.94 7.87 8.97
CA CYS A 310 -1.83 7.75 8.04
C CYS A 310 -2.07 6.71 6.92
N VAL A 311 -3.13 5.90 7.01
CA VAL A 311 -3.51 4.86 6.03
C VAL A 311 -4.81 5.25 5.31
N ILE A 312 -5.81 5.76 6.04
CA ILE A 312 -7.13 6.16 5.52
C ILE A 312 -6.97 7.31 4.51
N VAL A 313 -6.29 8.40 4.87
CA VAL A 313 -6.18 9.57 3.99
C VAL A 313 -5.44 9.27 2.68
N PRO A 314 -4.32 8.51 2.67
CA PRO A 314 -3.72 8.05 1.43
C PRO A 314 -4.62 7.16 0.57
N SER A 315 -5.46 6.30 1.18
CA SER A 315 -6.37 5.43 0.42
C SER A 315 -7.42 6.24 -0.37
N ILE A 316 -7.86 7.38 0.16
CA ILE A 316 -8.85 8.27 -0.44
C ILE A 316 -8.21 9.24 -1.44
N LEU A 317 -7.16 9.96 -1.01
CA LEU A 317 -6.51 11.04 -1.77
C LEU A 317 -5.37 10.58 -2.67
N ARG A 318 -4.97 9.30 -2.59
CA ARG A 318 -3.82 8.72 -3.31
C ARG A 318 -2.50 9.46 -3.06
N ARG A 319 -2.32 9.95 -1.83
CA ARG A 319 -1.15 10.73 -1.41
C ARG A 319 -0.62 10.18 -0.09
N GLN A 320 0.65 9.73 -0.09
CA GLN A 320 1.28 9.19 1.11
C GLN A 320 1.40 10.25 2.21
N MET A 321 1.00 9.90 3.43
CA MET A 321 1.15 10.73 4.62
C MET A 321 2.18 10.07 5.54
N PRO A 322 3.39 10.66 5.69
CA PRO A 322 4.38 10.11 6.59
C PRO A 322 3.93 10.28 8.04
N TYR A 323 4.22 9.29 8.88
CA TYR A 323 4.02 9.39 10.32
C TYR A 323 4.84 10.55 10.90
N SER A 324 4.23 11.31 11.81
CA SER A 324 4.87 12.41 12.53
C SER A 324 4.63 12.22 14.03
N PRO A 325 5.65 12.39 14.90
CA PRO A 325 5.48 12.34 16.34
C PRO A 325 4.45 13.35 16.89
N VAL A 326 4.14 14.40 16.13
CA VAL A 326 3.11 15.40 16.51
C VAL A 326 1.73 14.75 16.73
N LEU A 327 1.45 13.60 16.10
CA LEU A 327 0.19 12.86 16.31
C LEU A 327 0.02 12.31 17.73
N TRP A 328 1.08 12.26 18.55
CA TRP A 328 0.95 11.94 19.97
C TRP A 328 0.24 13.03 20.76
N LEU A 329 0.36 14.29 20.36
CA LEU A 329 -0.23 15.41 21.09
C LEU A 329 -1.76 15.36 21.11
N PRO A 330 -2.48 15.23 19.97
CA PRO A 330 -3.94 15.08 20.02
C PRO A 330 -4.37 13.78 20.72
N LEU A 331 -3.59 12.69 20.62
CA LEU A 331 -3.87 11.45 21.33
C LEU A 331 -3.82 11.64 22.85
N ILE A 332 -2.73 12.21 23.37
CA ILE A 332 -2.53 12.46 24.81
C ILE A 332 -3.60 13.42 25.32
N LEU A 333 -3.84 14.52 24.61
CA LEU A 333 -4.82 15.53 25.01
C LEU A 333 -6.24 14.95 25.06
N MET A 334 -6.59 14.09 24.11
CA MET A 334 -7.89 13.41 24.07
C MET A 334 -8.06 12.46 25.27
N HIS A 335 -7.07 11.61 25.56
CA HIS A 335 -7.16 10.69 26.69
C HIS A 335 -7.11 11.40 28.04
N LEU A 336 -6.34 12.49 28.16
CA LEU A 336 -6.34 13.35 29.34
C LEU A 336 -7.72 14.00 29.54
N GLY A 337 -8.33 14.52 28.47
CA GLY A 337 -9.69 15.07 28.52
C GLY A 337 -10.73 14.04 28.96
N LEU A 338 -10.65 12.80 28.45
CA LEU A 338 -11.52 11.69 28.88
C LEU A 338 -11.29 11.29 30.34
N LEU A 339 -10.05 11.31 30.81
CA LEU A 339 -9.72 11.04 32.21
C LEU A 339 -10.28 12.13 33.13
N LEU A 340 -10.12 13.40 32.79
CA LEU A 340 -10.70 14.52 33.54
C LEU A 340 -12.23 14.46 33.53
N ARG A 341 -12.84 14.06 32.40
CA ARG A 341 -14.27 13.82 32.31
C ARG A 341 -14.72 12.68 33.22
N LEU A 342 -13.98 11.58 33.27
CA LEU A 342 -14.25 10.46 34.18
C LEU A 342 -14.14 10.90 35.64
N LEU A 343 -13.08 11.62 36.01
CA LEU A 343 -12.90 12.12 37.37
C LEU A 343 -14.00 13.11 37.76
N GLY A 344 -14.37 14.02 36.86
CA GLY A 344 -15.51 14.93 37.05
C GLY A 344 -16.83 14.19 37.19
N THR A 345 -17.00 13.07 36.49
CA THR A 345 -18.17 12.20 36.61
C THR A 345 -18.20 11.47 37.96
N ILE A 346 -17.07 10.92 38.41
CA ILE A 346 -16.94 10.23 39.71
C ILE A 346 -17.16 11.20 40.87
N GLN A 347 -16.62 12.42 40.77
CA GLN A 347 -16.69 13.44 41.82
C GLN A 347 -17.93 14.34 41.69
N ALA A 348 -18.77 14.14 40.66
CA ALA A 348 -19.88 15.02 40.30
C ALA A 348 -19.49 16.52 40.18
N LEU A 349 -18.26 16.80 39.73
CA LEU A 349 -17.69 18.14 39.65
C LEU A 349 -17.78 18.70 38.21
N THR A 350 -18.76 19.59 37.98
CA THR A 350 -19.06 20.18 36.66
C THR A 350 -17.85 20.85 36.02
N LEU A 351 -17.06 21.58 36.80
CA LEU A 351 -15.88 22.29 36.30
C LEU A 351 -14.86 21.30 35.71
N LEU A 352 -14.60 20.19 36.40
CA LEU A 352 -13.64 19.18 35.94
C LEU A 352 -14.14 18.45 34.69
N TRP A 353 -15.45 18.22 34.60
CA TRP A 353 -16.11 17.70 33.40
C TRP A 353 -16.00 18.67 32.21
N GLN A 354 -16.24 19.97 32.41
CA GLN A 354 -16.12 21.02 31.38
C GLN A 354 -14.67 21.19 30.90
N VAL A 355 -13.70 21.16 31.82
CA VAL A 355 -12.27 21.19 31.48
C VAL A 355 -11.93 19.96 30.65
N GLY A 356 -12.39 18.77 31.04
CA GLY A 356 -12.25 17.55 30.24
C GLY A 356 -12.80 17.72 28.81
N ASP A 357 -13.95 18.35 28.67
CA ASP A 357 -14.52 18.65 27.35
C ASP A 357 -13.66 19.61 26.52
N GLY A 358 -13.20 20.71 27.10
CA GLY A 358 -12.27 21.64 26.44
C GLY A 358 -11.01 20.94 25.93
N PHE A 359 -10.45 20.01 26.72
CA PHE A 359 -9.31 19.19 26.29
C PHE A 359 -9.66 18.29 25.11
N THR A 360 -10.81 17.60 25.15
CA THR A 360 -11.23 16.74 24.02
C THR A 360 -11.54 17.51 22.74
N ILE A 361 -12.18 18.69 22.84
CA ILE A 361 -12.42 19.56 21.69
C ILE A 361 -11.11 20.06 21.11
N GLY A 362 -10.21 20.55 21.96
CA GLY A 362 -8.86 20.97 21.58
C GLY A 362 -8.09 19.84 20.89
N ALA A 363 -8.25 18.61 21.37
CA ALA A 363 -7.60 17.43 20.79
C ALA A 363 -8.09 17.12 19.38
N LEU A 364 -9.41 17.18 19.14
CA LEU A 364 -9.97 16.96 17.81
C LEU A 364 -9.62 18.09 16.84
N PHE A 365 -9.64 19.35 17.30
CA PHE A 365 -9.19 20.49 16.50
C PHE A 365 -7.71 20.34 16.12
N LEU A 366 -6.87 19.98 17.10
CA LEU A 366 -5.46 19.72 16.89
C LEU A 366 -5.24 18.53 15.95
N LEU A 367 -6.04 17.47 16.03
CA LEU A 367 -5.98 16.35 15.08
C LEU A 367 -6.25 16.82 13.65
N LEU A 368 -7.33 17.58 13.42
CA LEU A 368 -7.65 18.16 12.12
C LEU A 368 -6.53 19.09 11.62
N ALA A 369 -6.01 19.95 12.50
CA ALA A 369 -4.90 20.84 12.21
C ALA A 369 -3.60 20.08 11.93
N CYS A 370 -3.34 18.96 12.60
CA CYS A 370 -2.20 18.09 12.33
C CYS A 370 -2.34 17.39 10.98
N VAL A 371 -3.52 16.87 10.64
CA VAL A 371 -3.76 16.22 9.35
C VAL A 371 -3.62 17.23 8.21
N LEU A 372 -4.22 18.41 8.35
CA LEU A 372 -4.10 19.50 7.38
C LEU A 372 -2.66 20.02 7.31
N GLY A 373 -2.07 20.29 8.47
CA GLY A 373 -0.71 20.80 8.65
C GLY A 373 0.35 19.84 8.16
N MET A 374 0.19 18.53 8.32
CA MET A 374 1.07 17.52 7.71
C MET A 374 0.88 17.49 6.19
N ASN A 375 -0.34 17.59 5.68
CA ASN A 375 -0.58 17.69 4.24
C ASN A 375 0.04 18.94 3.62
N LEU A 376 -0.07 20.08 4.31
CA LEU A 376 0.51 21.36 3.95
C LEU A 376 2.03 21.39 4.16
N ALA A 377 2.55 20.82 5.25
CA ALA A 377 3.98 20.71 5.53
C ALA A 377 4.66 19.76 4.55
N VAL A 378 3.99 18.69 4.10
CA VAL A 378 4.51 17.89 2.99
C VAL A 378 4.56 18.73 1.71
N THR A 379 3.59 19.63 1.46
CA THR A 379 3.71 20.58 0.33
C THR A 379 4.77 21.67 0.57
N HIS A 380 4.95 22.16 1.79
CA HIS A 380 5.78 23.30 2.15
C HIS A 380 7.23 22.89 2.38
N ARG A 381 7.52 21.77 3.04
CA ARG A 381 8.87 21.16 3.12
C ARG A 381 9.36 20.76 1.74
N ARG A 382 8.47 20.37 0.81
CA ARG A 382 8.82 20.22 -0.61
C ARG A 382 9.24 21.57 -1.22
N LYS A 383 8.55 22.67 -0.91
CA LYS A 383 8.90 24.04 -1.35
C LYS A 383 10.19 24.58 -0.67
N ILE A 384 10.38 24.39 0.63
CA ILE A 384 11.56 24.83 1.40
C ILE A 384 12.79 24.00 1.03
N ARG A 385 12.70 22.67 0.95
CA ARG A 385 13.82 21.85 0.47
C ARG A 385 14.22 22.25 -0.93
N ALA A 386 13.27 22.67 -1.78
CA ALA A 386 13.58 23.24 -3.08
C ALA A 386 14.32 24.60 -2.99
N ARG A 387 13.99 25.47 -2.02
CA ARG A 387 14.68 26.75 -1.78
C ARG A 387 16.06 26.59 -1.10
N GLN A 388 16.18 25.76 -0.07
CA GLN A 388 17.45 25.48 0.65
C GLN A 388 18.46 24.73 -0.22
N LYS A 389 17.99 23.85 -1.10
CA LYS A 389 18.84 23.17 -2.08
C LYS A 389 19.45 24.17 -3.08
N ARG A 390 18.80 25.33 -3.32
CA ARG A 390 19.39 26.43 -4.10
C ARG A 390 20.38 27.29 -3.32
N ALA A 391 20.04 27.69 -2.09
CA ALA A 391 20.95 28.50 -1.27
C ALA A 391 22.22 27.75 -0.80
N ARG A 392 22.19 26.42 -0.68
CA ARG A 392 23.41 25.60 -0.48
C ARG A 392 24.25 25.52 -1.75
N GLN A 393 23.60 25.44 -2.90
CA GLN A 393 24.27 25.38 -4.19
C GLN A 393 24.95 26.71 -4.56
N GLU A 394 24.48 27.84 -4.04
CA GLU A 394 25.15 29.14 -4.15
C GLU A 394 26.39 29.25 -3.24
N ARG A 395 26.31 28.79 -1.98
CA ARG A 395 27.45 28.81 -1.04
C ARG A 395 28.56 27.80 -1.36
N ASP A 396 28.21 26.61 -1.86
CA ASP A 396 29.19 25.62 -2.32
C ASP A 396 29.93 26.11 -3.57
N VAL A 397 29.31 27.01 -4.35
CA VAL A 397 29.97 27.66 -5.49
C VAL A 397 30.98 28.70 -4.98
N ASP A 398 30.63 29.57 -4.03
CA ASP A 398 31.56 30.57 -3.47
C ASP A 398 32.78 29.95 -2.77
N GLN A 399 32.58 28.88 -1.98
CA GLN A 399 33.68 28.14 -1.35
C GLN A 399 34.53 27.35 -2.35
N HIS A 400 33.93 26.86 -3.44
CA HIS A 400 34.66 26.15 -4.48
C HIS A 400 35.55 27.09 -5.30
N TRP A 401 35.19 28.37 -5.45
CA TRP A 401 36.06 29.37 -6.09
C TRP A 401 37.22 29.80 -5.18
N GLN A 402 36.98 30.06 -3.88
CA GLN A 402 38.07 30.40 -2.93
C GLN A 402 39.12 29.30 -2.77
N LYS A 403 38.71 28.03 -2.80
CA LYS A 403 39.62 26.87 -2.67
C LYS A 403 40.34 26.51 -3.96
N LYS A 404 39.89 27.06 -5.10
CA LYS A 404 40.48 26.85 -6.41
C LYS A 404 41.57 27.89 -6.70
N ASP A 405 41.42 29.11 -6.19
CA ASP A 405 42.46 30.14 -6.25
C ASP A 405 43.69 29.77 -5.40
N SER A 406 43.50 29.04 -4.29
CA SER A 406 44.59 28.62 -3.40
C SER A 406 45.24 27.27 -3.74
N LYS A 407 44.79 26.58 -4.81
CA LYS A 407 45.30 25.24 -5.21
C LYS A 407 45.85 25.21 -6.63
N GLN A 408 46.14 26.38 -7.19
CA GLN A 408 46.86 26.51 -8.45
C GLN A 408 48.38 26.71 -8.25
N GLU A 409 48.82 26.75 -6.99
CA GLU A 409 50.21 26.55 -6.56
C GLU A 409 50.24 25.34 -5.62
N GLN A 410 51.27 24.51 -5.75
CA GLN A 410 51.58 23.32 -4.93
C GLN A 410 50.84 22.02 -5.29
N GLU A 411 51.19 21.48 -6.46
CA GLU A 411 51.62 20.09 -6.51
C GLU A 411 53.11 20.04 -6.11
N ASP A 412 53.41 19.73 -4.85
CA ASP A 412 54.65 19.00 -4.51
C ASP A 412 54.57 18.32 -3.13
N SER A 413 55.27 17.20 -3.01
CA SER A 413 55.69 16.49 -1.80
C SER A 413 54.67 15.64 -0.99
N SER A 414 54.83 14.33 -1.16
CA SER A 414 55.17 13.28 -0.17
C SER A 414 54.62 13.24 1.27
N GLN A 415 54.55 11.99 1.76
CA GLN A 415 54.55 11.51 3.17
C GLN A 415 53.21 11.58 3.96
N THR A 416 52.85 10.62 4.84
CA THR A 416 53.65 9.59 5.55
C THR A 416 52.76 8.40 6.00
N GLN A 417 53.38 7.23 6.14
CA GLN A 417 52.81 5.93 6.53
C GLN A 417 52.43 5.79 8.03
N GLU A 418 52.35 6.87 8.79
CA GLU A 418 52.29 6.79 10.25
C GLU A 418 50.84 6.79 10.80
N GLU A 419 49.88 7.39 10.08
CA GLU A 419 48.46 7.42 10.50
C GLU A 419 47.74 6.08 10.34
N ALA A 420 48.25 5.18 9.50
CA ALA A 420 47.63 3.89 9.21
C ALA A 420 47.81 2.84 10.32
N LEU A 421 48.85 2.98 11.15
CA LEU A 421 49.20 2.01 12.20
C LEU A 421 48.36 2.22 13.47
N LEU A 422 48.07 3.47 13.84
CA LEU A 422 47.24 3.81 15.00
C LEU A 422 45.75 3.44 14.84
N LEU A 423 45.26 3.38 13.61
CA LEU A 423 43.87 2.99 13.33
C LEU A 423 43.64 1.47 13.48
N ARG A 424 44.69 0.68 13.24
CA ARG A 424 44.62 -0.79 13.22
C ARG A 424 44.49 -1.37 14.64
N GLU A 425 45.16 -0.77 15.61
CA GLU A 425 45.14 -1.21 17.02
C GLU A 425 43.77 -0.95 17.70
N LYS A 426 43.07 0.13 17.32
CA LYS A 426 41.73 0.43 17.84
C LYS A 426 40.64 -0.52 17.32
N ILE A 427 40.82 -1.08 16.13
CA ILE A 427 39.85 -1.98 15.50
C ILE A 427 39.91 -3.38 16.14
N GLU A 428 41.09 -3.84 16.56
CA GLU A 428 41.25 -5.16 17.18
C GLU A 428 40.66 -5.23 18.60
N ARG A 429 40.75 -4.15 19.38
CA ARG A 429 40.13 -4.08 20.73
C ARG A 429 38.60 -4.08 20.69
N ALA A 430 37.99 -3.64 19.57
CA ALA A 430 36.54 -3.67 19.38
C ALA A 430 36.02 -5.07 18.99
N ALA A 431 36.86 -5.91 18.39
CA ALA A 431 36.50 -7.27 17.96
C ALA A 431 36.41 -8.27 19.12
N ALA A 432 37.22 -8.10 20.18
CA ALA A 432 37.26 -9.02 21.32
C ALA A 432 36.02 -8.96 22.24
N ARG A 433 35.21 -7.90 22.20
CA ARG A 433 34.02 -7.73 23.06
C ARG A 433 32.74 -8.40 22.54
N LYS A 434 32.76 -9.00 21.35
CA LYS A 434 31.55 -9.52 20.68
C LYS A 434 31.42 -11.05 20.66
N ALA A 435 32.26 -11.74 21.42
CA ALA A 435 32.29 -13.20 21.49
C ALA A 435 31.82 -13.70 22.88
N GLN A 436 30.55 -13.50 23.21
CA GLN A 436 29.90 -14.21 24.32
C GLN A 436 28.37 -14.20 24.14
N ASN A 437 27.83 -15.28 23.56
CA ASN A 437 26.57 -15.90 23.97
C ASN A 437 26.29 -17.19 23.16
N LYS A 438 26.04 -18.29 23.87
CA LYS A 438 25.70 -19.65 23.37
C LYS A 438 24.19 -19.78 23.07
N PRO A 439 23.75 -20.79 22.29
CA PRO A 439 22.37 -20.94 21.83
C PRO A 439 21.48 -21.75 22.78
N LEU A 440 20.18 -21.45 22.78
CA LEU A 440 19.11 -22.19 23.48
C LEU A 440 18.59 -23.37 22.64
N THR A 441 18.21 -24.42 23.37
CA THR A 441 17.99 -25.81 22.96
C THR A 441 16.65 -26.10 22.27
N ARG A 442 16.62 -27.28 21.64
CA ARG A 442 15.88 -27.64 20.42
C ARG A 442 14.60 -28.44 20.67
N ASP A 443 13.88 -28.20 21.77
CA ASP A 443 12.86 -29.16 22.27
C ASP A 443 11.41 -28.66 22.38
N ARG A 444 10.99 -27.70 21.54
CA ARG A 444 9.54 -27.37 21.42
C ARG A 444 8.99 -27.50 19.99
N ALA A 445 9.59 -28.38 19.20
CA ALA A 445 9.18 -28.67 17.83
C ALA A 445 8.31 -29.94 17.67
N ARG A 446 7.64 -30.41 18.74
CA ARG A 446 6.78 -31.60 18.65
C ARG A 446 5.48 -31.43 19.44
N GLN A 447 4.38 -31.17 18.73
CA GLN A 447 3.10 -31.84 18.98
C GLN A 447 2.18 -31.73 17.75
N ARG A 448 1.57 -32.89 17.42
CA ARG A 448 0.84 -33.24 16.19
C ARG A 448 -0.64 -32.87 16.28
N ILE A 449 -1.28 -32.55 15.15
CA ILE A 449 -2.62 -33.05 14.78
C ILE A 449 -2.65 -33.27 13.26
N THR A 450 -2.86 -34.51 12.82
CA THR A 450 -3.12 -34.90 11.42
C THR A 450 -4.63 -35.00 11.20
N MET A 451 -5.22 -34.10 10.40
CA MET A 451 -6.63 -34.19 9.98
C MET A 451 -6.77 -35.14 8.78
N THR A 452 -7.77 -36.01 8.83
CA THR A 452 -8.11 -37.01 7.81
C THR A 452 -9.01 -36.43 6.71
N ARG A 453 -9.24 -37.16 5.61
CA ARG A 453 -10.12 -36.76 4.50
C ARG A 453 -11.58 -36.56 4.93
N SER A 454 -12.06 -37.33 5.91
CA SER A 454 -13.37 -37.12 6.54
C SER A 454 -13.40 -35.82 7.34
N ASP A 455 -12.31 -35.45 8.00
CA ASP A 455 -12.22 -34.20 8.77
C ASP A 455 -12.21 -32.97 7.86
N ILE A 456 -11.62 -33.07 6.66
CA ILE A 456 -11.60 -32.00 5.65
C ILE A 456 -12.98 -31.80 5.01
N LEU A 457 -13.68 -32.90 4.69
CA LEU A 457 -15.05 -32.83 4.16
C LEU A 457 -16.04 -32.36 5.22
N ALA A 458 -15.91 -32.86 6.46
CA ALA A 458 -16.67 -32.37 7.61
C ALA A 458 -16.39 -30.89 7.90
N TYR A 459 -15.14 -30.43 7.74
CA TYR A 459 -14.79 -29.02 7.87
C TYR A 459 -15.41 -28.17 6.76
N ALA A 460 -15.34 -28.59 5.50
CA ALA A 460 -15.92 -27.84 4.38
C ALA A 460 -17.45 -27.76 4.45
N ASP A 461 -18.11 -28.84 4.88
CA ASP A 461 -19.56 -28.90 5.04
C ASP A 461 -20.02 -28.12 6.29
N SER A 462 -19.29 -28.23 7.40
CA SER A 462 -19.45 -27.41 8.60
C SER A 462 -19.29 -25.91 8.28
N HIS A 463 -18.30 -25.54 7.47
CA HIS A 463 -18.05 -24.15 7.10
C HIS A 463 -19.16 -23.59 6.20
N LYS A 464 -19.66 -24.34 5.21
CA LYS A 464 -20.83 -23.94 4.40
C LYS A 464 -22.09 -23.82 5.24
N THR A 465 -22.31 -24.79 6.14
CA THR A 465 -23.46 -24.80 7.05
C THR A 465 -23.40 -23.62 8.00
N PHE A 466 -22.22 -23.34 8.58
CA PHE A 466 -21.97 -22.18 9.42
C PHE A 466 -22.33 -20.86 8.73
N PHE A 467 -21.82 -20.61 7.52
CA PHE A 467 -22.14 -19.36 6.80
C PHE A 467 -23.61 -19.28 6.36
N SER A 468 -24.23 -20.39 5.99
CA SER A 468 -25.66 -20.45 5.65
C SER A 468 -26.54 -20.14 6.86
N VAL A 469 -26.30 -20.79 8.00
CA VAL A 469 -27.04 -20.57 9.26
C VAL A 469 -26.81 -19.15 9.76
N THR A 470 -25.56 -18.71 9.81
CA THR A 470 -25.20 -17.37 10.31
C THR A 470 -25.82 -16.27 9.46
N SER A 471 -25.82 -16.41 8.13
CA SER A 471 -26.45 -15.41 7.26
C SER A 471 -27.97 -15.37 7.42
N LYS A 472 -28.65 -16.54 7.52
CA LYS A 472 -30.09 -16.60 7.82
C LYS A 472 -30.42 -15.96 9.16
N LEU A 473 -29.62 -16.22 10.20
CA LEU A 473 -29.76 -15.61 11.51
C LEU A 473 -29.64 -14.08 11.43
N VAL A 474 -28.61 -13.57 10.74
CA VAL A 474 -28.42 -12.12 10.56
C VAL A 474 -29.63 -11.48 9.86
N TRP A 475 -30.15 -12.09 8.79
CA TRP A 475 -31.34 -11.59 8.10
C TRP A 475 -32.59 -11.61 8.99
N ALA A 476 -32.78 -12.68 9.78
CA ALA A 476 -33.89 -12.76 10.73
C ALA A 476 -33.80 -11.65 11.79
N VAL A 477 -32.60 -11.40 12.34
CA VAL A 477 -32.35 -10.32 13.32
C VAL A 477 -32.59 -8.95 12.72
N ILE A 478 -32.21 -8.72 11.45
CA ILE A 478 -32.50 -7.48 10.73
C ILE A 478 -34.02 -7.26 10.62
N VAL A 479 -34.78 -8.30 10.27
CA VAL A 479 -36.25 -8.23 10.19
C VAL A 479 -36.85 -7.90 11.56
N VAL A 480 -36.40 -8.57 12.63
CA VAL A 480 -36.84 -8.28 14.01
C VAL A 480 -36.55 -6.82 14.38
N LEU A 481 -35.35 -6.32 14.08
CA LEU A 481 -34.99 -4.94 14.36
C LEU A 481 -35.90 -3.96 13.63
N PHE A 482 -36.23 -4.20 12.36
CA PHE A 482 -37.16 -3.36 11.60
C PHE A 482 -38.56 -3.35 12.20
N VAL A 483 -39.09 -4.53 12.56
CA VAL A 483 -40.43 -4.65 13.18
C VAL A 483 -40.47 -3.89 14.50
N CYS A 484 -39.48 -4.09 15.37
CA CYS A 484 -39.38 -3.38 16.64
C CYS A 484 -39.22 -1.86 16.43
N THR A 485 -38.41 -1.43 15.46
CA THR A 485 -38.22 -0.01 15.12
C THR A 485 -39.53 0.61 14.64
N ALA A 486 -40.28 -0.08 13.78
CA ALA A 486 -41.59 0.36 13.32
C ALA A 486 -42.59 0.48 14.48
N PHE A 487 -42.58 -0.48 15.41
CA PHE A 487 -43.43 -0.43 16.61
C PHE A 487 -43.11 0.79 17.50
N VAL A 488 -41.82 1.06 17.76
CA VAL A 488 -41.37 2.24 18.52
C VAL A 488 -41.74 3.54 17.79
N ALA A 489 -41.62 3.57 16.46
CA ALA A 489 -41.97 4.73 15.64
C ALA A 489 -43.47 5.07 15.64
N ILE A 490 -44.35 4.09 15.85
CA ILE A 490 -45.81 4.25 15.90
C ILE A 490 -46.29 4.73 17.29
N LYS A 491 -45.58 4.36 18.37
CA LYS A 491 -45.95 4.71 19.76
C LYS A 491 -44.88 5.55 20.48
N PRO A 492 -44.57 6.78 20.03
CA PRO A 492 -43.56 7.63 20.67
C PRO A 492 -43.90 7.99 22.12
N ALA A 493 -45.20 8.02 22.48
CA ALA A 493 -45.67 8.32 23.83
C ALA A 493 -45.21 7.31 24.91
N VAL A 494 -44.98 6.04 24.54
CA VAL A 494 -44.48 5.00 25.46
C VAL A 494 -43.02 5.26 25.85
N VAL A 495 -42.25 5.94 25.00
CA VAL A 495 -40.85 6.32 25.23
C VAL A 495 -40.74 7.68 25.92
N ALA A 496 -41.60 8.64 25.57
CA ALA A 496 -41.61 9.99 26.13
C ALA A 496 -41.94 10.05 27.63
N GLN A 497 -42.69 9.07 28.15
CA GLN A 497 -43.07 9.00 29.57
C GLN A 497 -41.91 8.53 30.48
N GLN A 498 -40.85 7.94 29.91
CA GLN A 498 -39.66 7.48 30.65
C GLN A 498 -38.51 8.50 30.64
N THR A 499 -38.43 9.40 29.66
CA THR A 499 -37.41 10.47 29.58
C THR A 499 -37.71 11.67 30.49
N ALA A 500 -38.97 11.90 30.85
CA ALA A 500 -39.38 13.00 31.75
C ALA A 500 -38.83 12.88 33.19
N LEU A 501 -38.35 11.70 33.60
CA LEU A 501 -37.69 11.49 34.90
C LEU A 501 -36.20 11.89 34.91
N ILE A 502 -35.60 12.21 33.75
CA ILE A 502 -34.16 12.50 33.61
C ILE A 502 -33.87 14.00 33.49
N SER A 503 -34.86 14.83 33.11
CA SER A 503 -34.65 16.22 32.70
C SER A 503 -34.86 17.29 33.80
N ASN A 504 -35.22 16.91 35.03
CA ASN A 504 -35.73 17.87 36.02
C ASN A 504 -34.69 18.49 36.98
N THR A 505 -33.44 18.71 36.53
CA THR A 505 -32.40 19.35 37.37
C THR A 505 -31.47 20.30 36.60
N SER A 506 -32.00 21.12 35.68
CA SER A 506 -31.19 22.19 35.07
C SER A 506 -32.02 23.42 34.73
N GLY A 507 -32.34 24.21 35.75
CA GLY A 507 -32.86 25.56 35.59
C GLY A 507 -32.06 26.52 36.48
N LEU A 508 -31.30 27.43 35.87
CA LEU A 508 -31.05 28.81 36.34
C LEU A 508 -30.21 29.53 35.27
N GLY A 509 -30.74 30.61 34.69
CA GLY A 509 -30.00 31.39 33.68
C GLY A 509 -30.87 32.43 32.96
N THR A 510 -30.93 33.61 33.58
CA THR A 510 -31.65 34.86 33.29
C THR A 510 -31.68 35.39 31.85
N SER A 511 -32.80 36.06 31.54
CA SER A 511 -33.14 36.87 30.36
C SER A 511 -32.36 38.19 30.24
N SER A 512 -32.04 38.61 29.01
CA SER A 512 -32.06 40.03 28.60
C SER A 512 -32.03 40.23 27.07
N SER A 513 -32.67 41.31 26.64
CA SER A 513 -32.98 41.75 25.28
C SER A 513 -31.97 42.74 24.68
N SER A 514 -31.77 42.75 23.34
CA SER A 514 -31.54 43.96 22.51
C SER A 514 -31.36 43.67 21.00
N SER A 515 -31.75 44.65 20.18
CA SER A 515 -31.98 44.67 18.71
C SER A 515 -30.72 44.77 17.81
N PRO A 516 -30.84 44.66 16.46
CA PRO A 516 -29.70 44.43 15.55
C PRO A 516 -29.19 45.69 14.83
N ALA A 517 -27.93 45.65 14.36
CA ALA A 517 -27.39 46.55 13.35
C ALA A 517 -26.66 45.78 12.24
N SER A 518 -26.89 46.22 11.00
CA SER A 518 -26.46 45.65 9.72
C SER A 518 -25.15 46.26 9.19
N SER A 519 -24.34 45.50 8.44
CA SER A 519 -23.44 46.06 7.40
C SER A 519 -22.94 45.00 6.40
N SER A 520 -22.60 45.49 5.21
CA SER A 520 -22.71 44.85 3.89
C SER A 520 -21.37 44.39 3.28
N PHE A 521 -21.49 43.54 2.24
CA PHE A 521 -20.43 42.96 1.41
C PHE A 521 -19.69 43.94 0.47
N SER A 522 -18.48 43.58 0.03
CA SER A 522 -17.92 43.94 -1.28
C SER A 522 -16.89 42.92 -1.79
N SER A 523 -16.92 42.69 -3.10
CA SER A 523 -16.18 41.68 -3.89
C SER A 523 -15.13 42.31 -4.82
N SER A 524 -14.07 41.59 -5.20
CA SER A 524 -13.21 41.97 -6.35
C SER A 524 -12.62 40.79 -7.14
N ASN A 525 -12.56 40.98 -8.46
CA ASN A 525 -12.17 40.07 -9.56
C ASN A 525 -10.67 40.25 -9.95
N SER A 526 -10.05 39.31 -10.67
CA SER A 526 -8.68 39.47 -11.26
C SER A 526 -8.49 38.84 -12.67
N SER A 527 -7.64 39.47 -13.49
CA SER A 527 -7.36 39.21 -14.93
C SER A 527 -5.88 38.86 -15.23
N SER A 528 -5.59 38.25 -16.39
CA SER A 528 -4.30 37.66 -16.84
C SER A 528 -3.38 38.56 -17.70
N SER A 529 -2.05 38.37 -17.66
CA SER A 529 -1.05 39.10 -18.50
C SER A 529 0.00 38.17 -19.19
N THR A 530 0.51 38.59 -20.36
CA THR A 530 1.50 37.89 -21.24
C THR A 530 2.97 38.34 -21.00
N VAL A 531 3.95 37.43 -21.18
CA VAL A 531 5.38 37.60 -20.79
C VAL A 531 6.30 37.92 -21.96
N ARG A 532 7.15 38.97 -21.85
CA ARG A 532 8.16 39.37 -22.87
C ARG A 532 9.58 38.83 -22.56
N PRO A 533 10.41 38.48 -23.57
CA PRO A 533 11.81 38.10 -23.37
C PRO A 533 12.65 39.25 -22.78
N THR A 534 13.57 38.95 -21.87
CA THR A 534 14.36 39.94 -21.11
C THR A 534 15.75 40.21 -21.68
N GLY A 535 16.21 39.38 -22.63
CA GLY A 535 17.59 39.41 -23.14
C GLY A 535 18.66 38.84 -22.18
N LYS A 536 18.30 38.46 -20.95
CA LYS A 536 19.23 37.93 -19.94
C LYS A 536 19.36 36.41 -20.00
N THR A 537 20.54 35.86 -19.68
CA THR A 537 20.79 34.40 -19.64
C THR A 537 20.97 33.91 -18.21
N THR A 538 20.20 32.89 -17.83
CA THR A 538 20.32 32.15 -16.56
C THR A 538 21.06 30.83 -16.81
N LYS A 539 22.19 30.62 -16.13
CA LYS A 539 22.97 29.37 -16.18
C LYS A 539 22.76 28.60 -14.88
N VAL A 540 22.50 27.29 -14.95
CA VAL A 540 22.20 26.46 -13.77
C VAL A 540 22.99 25.15 -13.81
N ALA A 541 23.64 24.81 -12.69
CA ALA A 541 24.26 23.50 -12.51
C ALA A 541 23.23 22.48 -12.02
N LEU A 542 23.25 21.29 -12.62
CA LEU A 542 22.40 20.16 -12.27
C LEU A 542 23.30 18.94 -12.05
N SER A 543 23.10 18.16 -11.00
CA SER A 543 23.79 16.88 -10.79
C SER A 543 22.84 15.75 -10.42
N VAL A 544 23.36 14.54 -10.26
CA VAL A 544 22.59 13.39 -9.75
C VAL A 544 22.64 13.39 -8.21
N GLY A 545 21.50 13.16 -7.56
CA GLY A 545 21.40 13.11 -6.10
C GLY A 545 22.23 11.99 -5.48
N ALA A 546 22.49 12.10 -4.18
CA ALA A 546 23.26 11.10 -3.42
C ALA A 546 22.58 9.71 -3.37
N ASP A 547 21.29 9.64 -3.68
CA ASP A 547 20.51 8.42 -3.86
C ASP A 547 20.72 7.75 -5.23
N GLY A 548 21.50 8.38 -6.13
CA GLY A 548 21.80 7.88 -7.47
C GLY A 548 20.62 7.92 -8.46
N MET A 549 19.39 8.22 -8.01
CA MET A 549 18.15 8.11 -8.79
C MET A 549 17.28 9.37 -8.71
N SER A 550 17.88 10.53 -8.46
CA SER A 550 17.18 11.82 -8.48
C SER A 550 18.04 12.91 -9.10
N PHE A 551 17.44 14.00 -9.60
CA PHE A 551 18.19 15.20 -9.97
C PHE A 551 18.41 16.11 -8.75
N SER A 552 19.56 16.77 -8.72
CA SER A 552 20.00 17.66 -7.67
C SER A 552 20.48 18.98 -8.27
N PRO A 553 19.68 20.06 -8.19
CA PRO A 553 18.33 20.16 -7.63
C PRO A 553 17.28 19.56 -8.57
N SER A 554 16.18 19.02 -8.03
CA SER A 554 15.05 18.54 -8.84
C SER A 554 14.08 19.66 -9.24
N ILE A 555 14.31 20.89 -8.75
CA ILE A 555 13.52 22.09 -9.12
C ILE A 555 14.46 23.29 -9.41
N ILE A 556 14.49 23.76 -10.65
CA ILE A 556 15.19 24.97 -11.11
C ILE A 556 14.18 26.12 -11.23
N THR A 557 14.58 27.37 -10.99
CA THR A 557 13.71 28.54 -11.22
C THR A 557 14.46 29.47 -12.13
N VAL A 558 13.72 30.03 -13.07
CA VAL A 558 14.22 30.97 -14.05
C VAL A 558 13.24 32.15 -14.07
N PRO A 559 13.73 33.39 -14.01
CA PRO A 559 12.89 34.56 -14.29
C PRO A 559 12.27 34.41 -15.68
N ALA A 560 10.96 34.61 -15.77
CA ALA A 560 10.24 34.43 -17.03
C ALA A 560 10.75 35.45 -18.06
N GLY A 561 11.06 34.97 -19.27
CA GLY A 561 11.68 35.73 -20.36
C GLY A 561 13.21 35.62 -20.44
N ASN A 562 13.89 34.96 -19.50
CA ASN A 562 15.34 34.70 -19.60
C ASN A 562 15.67 33.47 -20.47
N LYS A 563 16.84 33.46 -21.12
CA LYS A 563 17.42 32.27 -21.77
C LYS A 563 18.04 31.34 -20.73
N LEU A 564 17.74 30.04 -20.75
CA LEU A 564 18.28 29.05 -19.81
C LEU A 564 19.36 28.16 -20.44
N ILE A 565 20.46 27.98 -19.72
CA ILE A 565 21.51 26.97 -20.00
C ILE A 565 21.69 26.08 -18.77
N ILE A 566 21.63 24.76 -18.95
CA ILE A 566 21.85 23.78 -17.88
C ILE A 566 23.22 23.11 -18.09
N VAL A 567 24.03 23.04 -17.04
CA VAL A 567 25.25 22.23 -17.01
C VAL A 567 24.97 21.00 -16.15
N PHE A 568 24.75 19.85 -16.77
CA PHE A 568 24.42 18.59 -16.11
C PHE A 568 25.68 17.77 -15.82
N SER A 569 25.92 17.41 -14.56
CA SER A 569 27.05 16.61 -14.07
C SER A 569 26.55 15.29 -13.49
N ASN A 570 26.99 14.15 -14.03
CA ASN A 570 26.62 12.87 -13.44
C ASN A 570 27.56 12.53 -12.28
N THR A 571 27.03 12.51 -11.06
CA THR A 571 27.76 12.22 -9.81
C THR A 571 27.45 10.84 -9.23
N ALA A 572 26.62 10.03 -9.90
CA ALA A 572 26.30 8.68 -9.48
C ALA A 572 27.22 7.64 -10.11
N GLU A 573 27.15 6.40 -9.63
CA GLU A 573 27.92 5.26 -10.17
C GLU A 573 27.36 4.69 -11.48
N GLN A 574 26.18 5.15 -11.91
CA GLN A 574 25.52 4.73 -13.15
C GLN A 574 25.32 5.91 -14.10
N SER A 575 25.23 5.64 -15.40
CA SER A 575 24.94 6.66 -16.41
C SER A 575 23.56 7.30 -16.26
N HIS A 576 23.45 8.56 -16.70
CA HIS A 576 22.21 9.34 -16.67
C HIS A 576 22.13 10.31 -17.86
N ASP A 577 20.93 10.75 -18.21
CA ASP A 577 20.69 11.83 -19.17
C ASP A 577 19.66 12.82 -18.63
N LEU A 578 19.50 13.95 -19.32
CA LEU A 578 18.45 14.92 -19.10
C LEU A 578 17.76 15.23 -20.43
N VAL A 579 16.45 14.99 -20.49
CA VAL A 579 15.57 15.40 -21.58
C VAL A 579 14.56 16.41 -21.04
N LEU A 580 14.33 17.50 -21.75
CA LEU A 580 13.31 18.51 -21.44
C LEU A 580 12.11 18.37 -22.38
N GLU A 581 10.94 18.82 -21.95
CA GLU A 581 9.72 18.83 -22.76
C GLU A 581 9.84 19.69 -24.04
N THR A 582 10.80 20.63 -24.07
CA THR A 582 11.14 21.43 -25.26
C THR A 582 11.89 20.63 -26.32
N GLY A 583 12.26 19.36 -26.05
CA GLY A 583 13.08 18.51 -26.90
C GLY A 583 14.58 18.63 -26.67
N ALA A 584 15.05 19.60 -25.87
CA ALA A 584 16.46 19.74 -25.54
C ALA A 584 16.96 18.56 -24.70
N THR A 585 18.10 17.97 -25.06
CA THR A 585 18.68 16.80 -24.38
C THR A 585 20.18 16.97 -24.10
N SER A 586 20.66 16.35 -23.02
CA SER A 586 22.10 16.23 -22.72
C SER A 586 22.78 15.11 -23.49
N GLY A 587 22.02 14.18 -24.08
CA GLY A 587 22.53 12.84 -24.38
C GLY A 587 22.92 12.07 -23.12
N LYS A 588 23.40 10.83 -23.29
CA LYS A 588 23.85 9.99 -22.18
C LYS A 588 25.15 10.54 -21.57
N VAL A 589 25.18 10.73 -20.26
CA VAL A 589 26.32 11.24 -19.47
C VAL A 589 26.83 10.16 -18.53
N SER A 590 28.07 9.71 -18.73
CA SER A 590 28.73 8.70 -17.90
C SER A 590 29.03 9.19 -16.49
N PRO A 591 29.18 8.29 -15.49
CA PRO A 591 29.66 8.63 -14.14
C PRO A 591 30.88 9.57 -14.17
N GLY A 592 30.83 10.65 -13.38
CA GLY A 592 31.87 11.68 -13.31
C GLY A 592 31.91 12.69 -14.45
N SER A 593 31.14 12.49 -15.53
CA SER A 593 31.15 13.36 -16.72
C SER A 593 30.13 14.51 -16.65
N ARG A 594 30.28 15.51 -17.53
CA ARG A 594 29.40 16.69 -17.61
C ARG A 594 28.94 16.96 -19.04
N ALA A 595 27.72 17.47 -19.20
CA ALA A 595 27.14 17.90 -20.48
C ALA A 595 26.44 19.25 -20.35
N ARG A 596 26.45 20.07 -21.42
CA ARG A 596 25.80 21.39 -21.45
C ARG A 596 24.56 21.36 -22.34
N ILE A 597 23.41 21.76 -21.80
CA ILE A 597 22.11 21.77 -22.48
C ILE A 597 21.66 23.22 -22.67
N LEU A 598 21.33 23.59 -23.91
CA LEU A 598 20.76 24.89 -24.26
C LEU A 598 19.23 24.77 -24.30
N VAL A 599 18.53 25.44 -23.38
CA VAL A 599 17.07 25.29 -23.22
C VAL A 599 16.27 26.36 -23.99
N GLY A 600 16.86 27.54 -24.19
CA GLY A 600 16.17 28.67 -24.86
C GLY A 600 15.44 29.59 -23.86
N VAL A 601 14.56 30.47 -24.35
CA VAL A 601 13.84 31.46 -23.53
C VAL A 601 12.71 30.78 -22.76
N VAL A 602 12.73 30.89 -21.44
CA VAL A 602 11.74 30.26 -20.55
C VAL A 602 10.57 31.23 -20.30
N THR A 603 9.41 30.98 -20.90
CA THR A 603 8.22 31.83 -20.75
C THR A 603 7.21 31.27 -19.74
N HIS A 604 7.27 29.98 -19.46
CA HIS A 604 6.39 29.25 -18.57
C HIS A 604 7.15 28.08 -17.90
N ASN A 605 6.50 27.41 -16.96
CA ASN A 605 7.07 26.23 -16.32
C ASN A 605 7.37 25.11 -17.33
N LEU A 606 8.58 24.54 -17.28
CA LEU A 606 9.00 23.40 -18.11
C LEU A 606 9.28 22.17 -17.24
N THR A 607 9.11 20.97 -17.79
CA THR A 607 9.52 19.70 -17.14
C THR A 607 10.68 19.04 -17.86
N GLY A 608 11.47 18.28 -17.11
CA GLY A 608 12.54 17.44 -17.60
C GLY A 608 12.61 16.10 -16.88
N TRP A 609 13.29 15.12 -17.45
CA TRP A 609 13.44 13.78 -16.87
C TRP A 609 14.68 13.08 -17.40
N CYS A 610 15.12 12.04 -16.70
CA CYS A 610 16.05 11.05 -17.25
C CYS A 610 15.25 10.07 -18.11
N SER A 611 15.65 9.89 -19.37
CA SER A 611 14.98 9.00 -20.32
C SER A 611 15.41 7.54 -20.18
N LEU A 612 16.47 7.26 -19.42
CA LEU A 612 16.87 5.89 -19.10
C LEU A 612 15.73 5.13 -18.43
N THR A 613 15.61 3.85 -18.80
CA THR A 613 14.41 3.07 -18.50
C THR A 613 14.23 2.83 -17.01
N GLY A 614 13.04 3.13 -16.50
CA GLY A 614 12.72 3.02 -15.08
C GLY A 614 13.24 4.18 -14.23
N HIS A 615 14.20 4.98 -14.72
CA HIS A 615 14.81 6.06 -13.93
C HIS A 615 13.81 7.18 -13.64
N ARG A 616 13.02 7.59 -14.64
CA ARG A 616 11.92 8.55 -14.46
C ARG A 616 10.90 8.06 -13.43
N GLN A 617 10.54 6.77 -13.49
CA GLN A 617 9.55 6.14 -12.61
C GLN A 617 10.07 6.00 -11.17
N MET A 618 11.38 5.84 -10.99
CA MET A 618 12.06 5.87 -9.70
C MET A 618 12.28 7.29 -9.15
N GLY A 619 11.95 8.34 -9.93
CA GLY A 619 11.93 9.72 -9.46
C GLY A 619 12.89 10.69 -10.15
N MET A 620 13.63 10.28 -11.19
CA MET A 620 14.53 11.16 -11.95
C MET A 620 13.77 12.14 -12.85
N THR A 621 13.16 13.13 -12.22
CA THR A 621 12.39 14.20 -12.84
C THR A 621 12.89 15.56 -12.37
N LEU A 622 12.84 16.54 -13.27
CA LEU A 622 13.26 17.92 -13.10
C LEU A 622 12.07 18.84 -13.37
N THR A 623 11.87 19.86 -12.56
CA THR A 623 10.89 20.93 -12.83
C THR A 623 11.61 22.26 -12.94
N ILE A 624 11.41 23.00 -14.03
CA ILE A 624 11.93 24.35 -14.26
C ILE A 624 10.75 25.31 -14.08
N LYS A 625 10.77 26.15 -13.05
CA LYS A 625 9.70 27.11 -12.74
C LYS A 625 9.99 28.49 -13.33
N ALA A 626 9.07 29.04 -14.12
CA ALA A 626 9.12 30.42 -14.61
C ALA A 626 8.49 31.37 -13.57
N ILE A 627 9.23 32.39 -13.13
CA ILE A 627 8.74 33.38 -12.15
C ILE A 627 8.59 34.75 -12.82
N ALA A 628 7.38 35.32 -12.73
CA ALA A 628 7.11 36.68 -13.17
C ALA A 628 7.84 37.73 -12.30
N PRO A 629 8.04 38.97 -12.79
CA PRO A 629 8.59 40.05 -11.98
C PRO A 629 7.83 40.31 -10.67
N SER A 630 6.51 40.02 -10.65
CA SER A 630 5.64 40.11 -9.47
C SER A 630 5.85 38.99 -8.43
N GLY A 631 6.81 38.07 -8.65
CA GLY A 631 7.06 36.93 -7.77
C GLY A 631 6.05 35.78 -7.92
N GLN A 632 5.03 35.94 -8.78
CA GLN A 632 4.06 34.89 -9.08
C GLN A 632 4.60 33.88 -10.10
N GLU A 633 4.29 32.60 -9.89
CA GLU A 633 4.68 31.51 -10.77
C GLU A 633 3.79 31.52 -12.03
N ILE A 634 4.42 31.54 -13.20
CA ILE A 634 3.70 31.60 -14.47
C ILE A 634 3.36 30.18 -14.90
N SER A 635 2.09 29.84 -14.68
CA SER A 635 1.52 28.57 -15.13
C SER A 635 1.40 28.62 -16.64
N GLY A 636 2.10 27.74 -17.36
CA GLY A 636 1.86 27.56 -18.78
C GLY A 636 0.50 26.90 -19.01
N SER A 637 -0.31 27.47 -19.89
CA SER A 637 -1.47 26.79 -20.48
C SER A 637 -0.96 25.66 -21.37
N SER A 638 -1.11 24.41 -20.94
CA SER A 638 -1.11 23.26 -21.84
C SER A 638 -2.49 22.65 -21.85
N ASP A 639 -3.40 23.32 -22.55
CA ASP A 639 -4.56 22.73 -23.23
C ASP A 639 -5.21 23.80 -24.11
N SER A 640 -4.63 24.00 -25.30
CA SER A 640 -5.35 24.56 -26.44
C SER A 640 -5.38 23.47 -27.51
N THR A 641 -6.41 22.64 -27.47
CA THR A 641 -6.88 21.88 -28.64
C THR A 641 -7.37 22.88 -29.69
N PRO A 642 -6.84 22.90 -30.93
CA PRO A 642 -7.45 23.64 -32.02
C PRO A 642 -8.72 22.89 -32.45
N SER A 643 -9.82 23.64 -32.52
CA SER A 643 -11.06 23.25 -33.17
C SER A 643 -10.83 22.93 -34.64
N SER A 644 -11.31 21.78 -35.08
CA SER A 644 -11.39 21.38 -36.47
C SER A 644 -12.44 22.20 -37.22
N SER A 645 -12.00 23.07 -38.13
CA SER A 645 -12.74 23.44 -39.33
C SER A 645 -11.82 23.30 -40.54
N SER A 646 -12.39 22.71 -41.59
CA SER A 646 -11.80 22.25 -42.84
C SER A 646 -11.24 23.36 -43.73
N SER A 647 -10.02 23.17 -44.30
CA SER A 647 -9.78 22.99 -45.75
C SER A 647 -8.32 23.26 -46.19
N SER A 648 -7.86 22.43 -47.15
CA SER A 648 -6.80 22.62 -48.16
C SER A 648 -5.30 22.73 -47.77
N SER A 649 -4.59 21.64 -48.08
CA SER A 649 -3.28 21.54 -48.77
C SER A 649 -2.11 22.46 -48.37
N SER A 650 -1.05 21.88 -47.81
CA SER A 650 0.29 21.84 -48.42
C SER A 650 1.30 21.10 -47.53
N SER A 651 2.23 20.43 -48.20
CA SER A 651 3.27 19.53 -47.70
C SER A 651 4.35 20.21 -46.86
N SER A 652 4.70 19.63 -45.70
CA SER A 652 6.11 19.50 -45.27
C SER A 652 6.24 18.57 -44.07
N SER A 653 7.28 17.75 -44.14
CA SER A 653 7.58 16.57 -43.35
C SER A 653 8.34 16.88 -42.05
N HIS A 654 7.80 16.48 -40.89
CA HIS A 654 8.58 16.11 -39.70
C HIS A 654 7.83 15.05 -38.87
N ALA A 655 8.45 13.90 -38.69
CA ALA A 655 7.88 12.69 -38.10
C ALA A 655 7.63 12.83 -36.59
N ALA A 656 6.37 12.72 -36.17
CA ALA A 656 5.97 12.53 -34.78
C ALA A 656 5.89 11.03 -34.48
N ILE A 657 6.64 10.56 -33.47
CA ILE A 657 6.59 9.18 -32.99
C ILE A 657 5.28 8.98 -32.21
N SER A 658 4.32 8.26 -32.79
CA SER A 658 3.09 7.83 -32.13
C SER A 658 3.39 6.74 -31.09
N HIS A 659 2.98 6.95 -29.84
CA HIS A 659 2.85 5.85 -28.87
C HIS A 659 1.68 4.95 -29.29
N GLN A 660 1.95 3.90 -30.06
CA GLN A 660 0.99 2.82 -30.28
C GLN A 660 0.87 1.99 -28.99
N ASP A 661 -0.31 2.01 -28.37
CA ASP A 661 -0.67 1.05 -27.33
C ASP A 661 -0.60 -0.37 -27.92
N VAL A 662 0.35 -1.18 -27.46
CA VAL A 662 0.48 -2.58 -27.90
C VAL A 662 -0.59 -3.40 -27.21
N SER A 663 -1.52 -3.97 -27.98
CA SER A 663 -2.44 -4.99 -27.50
C SER A 663 -1.66 -6.22 -27.06
N THR A 664 -1.94 -6.72 -25.84
CA THR A 664 -1.38 -7.99 -25.36
C THR A 664 -1.67 -9.10 -26.39
N PRO A 665 -0.65 -9.86 -26.85
CA PRO A 665 -0.85 -10.94 -27.82
C PRO A 665 -1.90 -11.94 -27.34
N SER A 666 -2.69 -12.48 -28.26
CA SER A 666 -3.64 -13.54 -27.92
C SER A 666 -2.91 -14.84 -27.58
N TYR A 667 -3.61 -15.75 -26.92
CA TYR A 667 -3.13 -17.11 -26.68
C TYR A 667 -2.65 -17.80 -27.97
N ALA A 668 -3.41 -17.65 -29.06
CA ALA A 668 -3.08 -18.24 -30.35
C ALA A 668 -1.79 -17.66 -30.95
N ASP A 669 -1.58 -16.35 -30.81
CA ASP A 669 -0.38 -15.68 -31.31
C ASP A 669 0.88 -16.16 -30.57
N LEU A 670 0.79 -16.28 -29.24
CA LEU A 670 1.88 -16.77 -28.41
C LEU A 670 2.21 -18.24 -28.72
N GLN A 671 1.21 -19.10 -28.92
CA GLN A 671 1.44 -20.48 -29.33
C GLN A 671 2.08 -20.60 -30.72
N LYS A 672 1.62 -19.79 -31.67
CA LYS A 672 2.19 -19.75 -33.02
C LYS A 672 3.66 -19.31 -32.96
N GLN A 673 3.95 -18.29 -32.16
CA GLN A 673 5.33 -17.84 -31.95
C GLN A 673 6.19 -18.93 -31.26
N ALA A 674 5.66 -19.64 -30.27
CA ALA A 674 6.37 -20.73 -29.60
C ALA A 674 6.82 -21.81 -30.60
N LYS A 675 5.93 -22.23 -31.50
CA LYS A 675 6.23 -23.24 -32.54
C LYS A 675 7.28 -22.79 -33.57
N LYS A 676 7.31 -21.50 -33.90
CA LYS A 676 8.28 -20.94 -34.87
C LYS A 676 9.67 -20.75 -34.27
N SER A 677 9.75 -20.61 -32.95
CA SER A 677 10.97 -20.17 -32.29
C SER A 677 11.90 -21.35 -31.99
N ALA A 678 13.20 -21.07 -31.85
CA ALA A 678 14.18 -22.09 -31.48
C ALA A 678 13.85 -22.72 -30.11
N VAL A 679 14.06 -24.03 -30.02
CA VAL A 679 13.77 -24.82 -28.81
C VAL A 679 14.80 -24.52 -27.72
N TYR A 680 14.35 -24.06 -26.56
CA TYR A 680 15.20 -24.01 -25.36
C TYR A 680 15.49 -25.44 -24.89
N ASN A 681 16.75 -25.78 -24.61
CA ASN A 681 17.11 -27.09 -24.08
C ASN A 681 16.84 -27.16 -22.57
N PRO A 682 15.81 -27.90 -22.11
CA PRO A 682 15.45 -27.96 -20.70
C PRO A 682 16.30 -28.96 -19.91
N LYS A 683 17.17 -29.74 -20.58
CA LYS A 683 17.96 -30.78 -19.90
C LYS A 683 18.93 -30.15 -18.92
N MET A 684 19.16 -30.84 -17.80
CA MET A 684 20.15 -30.43 -16.83
C MET A 684 21.53 -30.29 -17.50
N PRO A 685 22.16 -29.10 -17.48
CA PRO A 685 23.49 -28.92 -18.05
C PRO A 685 24.55 -29.74 -17.32
N GLY A 686 25.69 -29.96 -18.01
CA GLY A 686 26.92 -30.41 -17.36
C GLY A 686 27.40 -29.41 -16.32
N TYR A 687 28.41 -29.80 -15.54
CA TYR A 687 29.02 -28.89 -14.59
C TYR A 687 29.61 -27.66 -15.30
N THR A 688 29.53 -26.49 -14.66
CA THR A 688 30.19 -25.28 -15.16
C THR A 688 31.69 -25.56 -15.32
N PRO A 689 32.31 -25.16 -16.44
CA PRO A 689 33.72 -25.42 -16.70
C PRO A 689 34.62 -24.96 -15.54
N GLY A 690 35.58 -25.81 -15.17
CA GLY A 690 36.61 -25.50 -14.19
C GLY A 690 37.84 -24.87 -14.84
N ILE A 691 38.54 -24.01 -14.11
CA ILE A 691 39.94 -23.66 -14.42
C ILE A 691 40.81 -24.50 -13.48
N SER A 692 41.66 -25.37 -14.01
CA SER A 692 42.73 -25.97 -13.22
C SER A 692 43.60 -24.82 -12.68
N PRO A 693 43.87 -24.75 -11.36
CA PRO A 693 44.71 -23.69 -10.83
C PRO A 693 46.06 -23.73 -11.52
N SER A 694 46.37 -22.72 -12.33
CA SER A 694 47.73 -22.44 -12.75
C SER A 694 48.55 -22.25 -11.48
N SER A 695 49.59 -23.06 -11.34
CA SER A 695 50.56 -23.09 -10.25
C SER A 695 50.78 -21.72 -9.61
N THR A 696 50.76 -21.69 -8.27
CA THR A 696 51.06 -20.56 -7.37
C THR A 696 49.84 -19.88 -6.73
N SER A 697 49.19 -20.56 -5.79
CA SER A 697 48.83 -19.97 -4.48
C SER A 697 48.33 -21.05 -3.52
N SER A 698 49.13 -21.27 -2.50
CA SER A 698 48.87 -22.14 -1.36
C SER A 698 47.86 -21.49 -0.42
N THR A 699 46.57 -21.79 -0.57
CA THR A 699 45.62 -21.68 0.55
C THR A 699 44.43 -22.62 0.37
N SER A 700 44.08 -23.30 1.45
CA SER A 700 43.14 -24.41 1.61
C SER A 700 41.71 -24.15 1.11
N SER A 701 41.39 -24.46 -0.15
CA SER A 701 40.00 -24.66 -0.60
C SER A 701 39.81 -26.11 -1.06
N THR A 702 38.81 -26.79 -0.52
CA THR A 702 38.55 -28.22 -0.76
C THR A 702 37.65 -28.50 -1.98
N GLY A 703 37.41 -27.49 -2.84
CA GLY A 703 36.55 -27.60 -4.03
C GLY A 703 37.14 -26.96 -5.30
N THR A 704 36.46 -27.15 -6.44
CA THR A 704 36.97 -26.75 -7.77
C THR A 704 36.65 -25.29 -8.04
N VAL A 705 37.57 -24.56 -8.69
CA VAL A 705 37.30 -23.21 -9.19
C VAL A 705 36.55 -23.30 -10.53
N ARG A 706 35.25 -23.00 -10.49
CA ARG A 706 34.33 -22.91 -11.64
C ARG A 706 34.41 -21.51 -12.22
N ALA A 707 34.80 -21.33 -13.48
CA ALA A 707 34.91 -19.99 -14.06
C ALA A 707 34.10 -19.84 -15.35
N LEU A 708 33.49 -18.67 -15.51
CA LEU A 708 32.71 -18.34 -16.70
C LEU A 708 32.77 -16.84 -16.99
N THR A 709 32.91 -16.50 -18.27
CA THR A 709 32.68 -15.14 -18.75
C THR A 709 31.26 -15.00 -19.25
N MET A 710 30.50 -14.08 -18.67
CA MET A 710 29.14 -13.75 -19.04
C MET A 710 29.09 -12.39 -19.73
N THR A 711 28.32 -12.28 -20.80
CA THR A 711 28.17 -11.02 -21.55
C THR A 711 26.76 -10.49 -21.42
N VAL A 712 26.60 -9.23 -21.05
CA VAL A 712 25.29 -8.55 -21.11
C VAL A 712 25.04 -8.02 -22.50
N THR A 713 23.88 -8.35 -23.07
CA THR A 713 23.40 -7.86 -24.35
C THR A 713 21.96 -7.37 -24.26
N GLU A 714 21.64 -6.33 -25.01
CA GLU A 714 20.27 -5.83 -25.15
C GLU A 714 19.77 -6.09 -26.57
N GLN A 715 18.73 -6.90 -26.74
CA GLN A 715 18.26 -7.34 -28.05
C GLN A 715 16.74 -7.24 -28.16
N LYS A 716 16.23 -6.87 -29.34
CA LYS A 716 14.80 -6.96 -29.63
C LYS A 716 14.45 -8.42 -29.86
N VAL A 717 13.54 -8.94 -29.04
CA VAL A 717 13.02 -10.30 -29.12
C VAL A 717 11.58 -10.25 -29.59
N THR A 718 11.23 -11.10 -30.55
CA THR A 718 9.85 -11.29 -31.00
C THR A 718 9.08 -12.08 -29.94
N ILE A 719 8.06 -11.44 -29.36
CA ILE A 719 7.15 -12.04 -28.38
C ILE A 719 6.00 -12.75 -29.09
N ALA A 720 5.48 -12.13 -30.15
CA ALA A 720 4.49 -12.68 -31.07
C ALA A 720 4.61 -11.98 -32.44
N ASP A 721 3.93 -12.48 -33.46
CA ASP A 721 3.89 -11.83 -34.78
C ASP A 721 3.46 -10.35 -34.60
N GLY A 722 4.31 -9.41 -35.04
CA GLY A 722 4.07 -7.96 -34.89
C GLY A 722 4.35 -7.36 -33.50
N VAL A 723 4.66 -8.17 -32.48
CA VAL A 723 4.96 -7.71 -31.12
C VAL A 723 6.38 -8.10 -30.72
N THR A 724 7.21 -7.09 -30.47
CA THR A 724 8.60 -7.23 -30.05
C THR A 724 8.85 -6.53 -28.72
N GLN A 725 9.81 -7.01 -27.94
CA GLN A 725 10.27 -6.37 -26.71
C GLN A 725 11.80 -6.34 -26.70
N LYS A 726 12.38 -5.22 -26.29
CA LYS A 726 13.82 -5.10 -26.03
C LYS A 726 14.13 -5.80 -24.70
N MET A 727 14.73 -6.97 -24.78
CA MET A 727 15.16 -7.79 -23.65
C MET A 727 16.62 -7.48 -23.28
N MET A 728 16.93 -7.54 -21.99
CA MET A 728 18.26 -7.46 -21.42
C MET A 728 18.66 -8.87 -20.98
N GLN A 729 19.76 -9.39 -21.49
CA GLN A 729 20.07 -10.81 -21.38
C GLN A 729 21.52 -11.05 -20.97
N TYR A 730 21.73 -12.12 -20.22
CA TYR A 730 23.05 -12.72 -20.06
C TYR A 730 23.26 -13.74 -21.18
N ASN A 731 24.36 -13.57 -21.93
CA ASN A 731 24.76 -14.41 -23.06
C ASN A 731 23.67 -14.54 -24.14
N ALA A 732 22.95 -13.44 -24.44
CA ALA A 732 21.88 -13.40 -25.44
C ALA A 732 20.82 -14.52 -25.28
N SER A 733 20.61 -14.97 -24.04
CA SER A 733 19.67 -16.03 -23.69
C SER A 733 18.70 -15.54 -22.63
N ASN A 734 17.47 -16.06 -22.69
CA ASN A 734 16.48 -15.89 -21.64
C ASN A 734 15.86 -17.25 -21.28
N PRO A 735 16.04 -17.78 -20.06
CA PRO A 735 16.91 -17.27 -18.99
C PRO A 735 18.38 -17.24 -19.41
N GLY A 736 19.22 -16.58 -18.61
CA GLY A 736 20.67 -16.70 -18.74
C GLY A 736 21.17 -18.15 -18.53
N PRO A 737 22.47 -18.40 -18.76
CA PRO A 737 23.07 -19.73 -18.58
C PRO A 737 22.75 -20.35 -17.22
N ILE A 738 22.29 -21.60 -17.20
CA ILE A 738 22.14 -22.35 -15.95
C ILE A 738 23.52 -22.87 -15.55
N LEU A 739 23.97 -22.49 -14.36
CA LEU A 739 25.27 -22.89 -13.82
C LEU A 739 25.11 -24.12 -12.91
N ARG A 740 26.12 -24.98 -12.84
CA ARG A 740 26.10 -26.19 -12.01
C ARG A 740 27.44 -26.41 -11.32
N GLY A 741 27.43 -26.69 -10.02
CA GLY A 741 28.60 -26.99 -9.19
C GLY A 741 28.25 -27.87 -8.00
N LYS A 742 29.20 -28.03 -7.08
CA LYS A 742 29.02 -28.74 -5.81
C LYS A 742 29.34 -27.84 -4.62
N GLU A 743 28.82 -28.21 -3.45
CA GLU A 743 29.25 -27.62 -2.18
C GLU A 743 30.78 -27.67 -2.05
N GLY A 744 31.36 -26.53 -1.71
CA GLY A 744 32.80 -26.30 -1.64
C GLY A 744 33.43 -25.74 -2.92
N ASP A 745 32.75 -25.80 -4.07
CA ASP A 745 33.25 -25.16 -5.29
C ASP A 745 33.29 -23.64 -5.14
N THR A 746 34.23 -23.00 -5.85
CA THR A 746 34.34 -21.54 -5.92
C THR A 746 33.97 -21.07 -7.31
N PHE A 747 33.02 -20.16 -7.43
CA PHE A 747 32.61 -19.61 -8.72
C PHE A 747 33.33 -18.28 -8.97
N ARG A 748 33.96 -18.15 -10.14
CA ARG A 748 34.62 -16.93 -10.63
C ARG A 748 33.94 -16.49 -11.92
N ILE A 749 33.04 -15.52 -11.82
CA ILE A 749 32.21 -15.05 -12.93
C ILE A 749 32.70 -13.69 -13.40
N THR A 750 33.17 -13.61 -14.65
CA THR A 750 33.52 -12.32 -15.26
C THR A 750 32.36 -11.82 -16.09
N LEU A 751 31.68 -10.77 -15.62
CA LEU A 751 30.64 -10.07 -16.35
C LEU A 751 31.26 -9.01 -17.27
N ILE A 752 30.88 -9.01 -18.55
CA ILE A 752 31.23 -7.99 -19.53
C ILE A 752 29.95 -7.30 -19.99
N ASN A 753 29.85 -5.99 -19.80
CA ASN A 753 28.69 -5.24 -20.25
C ASN A 753 28.87 -4.77 -21.70
N LYS A 754 28.22 -5.45 -22.66
CA LYS A 754 28.12 -5.00 -24.06
C LYS A 754 26.77 -4.35 -24.39
N GLY A 755 25.99 -4.02 -23.35
CA GLY A 755 24.73 -3.29 -23.48
C GLY A 755 24.94 -1.81 -23.74
N SER A 756 23.82 -1.08 -23.77
CA SER A 756 23.79 0.37 -23.89
C SER A 756 23.57 1.07 -22.54
N MET A 757 23.16 0.34 -21.50
CA MET A 757 23.00 0.86 -20.13
C MET A 757 23.86 0.10 -19.12
N THR A 758 23.88 0.62 -17.90
CA THR A 758 24.63 0.02 -16.78
C THR A 758 23.95 -1.27 -16.34
N HIS A 759 24.77 -2.29 -16.01
CA HIS A 759 24.29 -3.61 -15.60
C HIS A 759 25.18 -4.21 -14.51
N SER A 760 24.65 -5.17 -13.76
CA SER A 760 25.39 -5.92 -12.74
C SER A 760 24.99 -7.39 -12.73
N ILE A 761 25.52 -8.15 -11.77
CA ILE A 761 25.11 -9.52 -11.49
C ILE A 761 25.22 -9.78 -9.98
N ASP A 762 24.17 -10.38 -9.43
CA ASP A 762 24.01 -10.81 -8.04
C ASP A 762 23.70 -12.31 -8.05
N PHE A 763 24.42 -13.09 -7.25
CA PHE A 763 24.19 -14.52 -7.09
C PHE A 763 23.77 -14.81 -5.65
N HIS A 764 22.61 -15.44 -5.49
CA HIS A 764 22.11 -15.82 -4.16
C HIS A 764 22.86 -17.02 -3.56
N ALA A 765 23.67 -17.71 -4.37
CA ALA A 765 24.53 -18.80 -3.91
C ALA A 765 25.78 -18.33 -3.14
N GLY A 766 26.11 -17.03 -3.18
CA GLY A 766 27.24 -16.46 -2.45
C GLY A 766 26.81 -15.88 -1.10
N ASP A 767 27.54 -16.20 -0.04
CA ASP A 767 27.27 -15.76 1.34
C ASP A 767 28.39 -14.87 1.93
N ASP A 768 29.41 -14.54 1.14
CA ASP A 768 30.68 -13.97 1.61
C ASP A 768 31.06 -12.62 0.94
N ALA A 769 30.13 -11.98 0.21
CA ALA A 769 30.44 -10.80 -0.59
C ALA A 769 29.54 -9.58 -0.31
N ALA A 770 30.16 -8.42 -0.05
CA ALA A 770 29.44 -7.16 0.08
C ALA A 770 28.95 -6.64 -1.30
N PRO A 771 27.65 -6.37 -1.51
CA PRO A 771 27.11 -6.03 -2.82
C PRO A 771 27.73 -4.80 -3.48
N ASN A 772 28.02 -3.74 -2.72
CA ASN A 772 28.59 -2.49 -3.25
C ASN A 772 30.03 -2.63 -3.76
N LYS A 773 30.72 -3.73 -3.46
CA LYS A 773 32.06 -4.03 -3.96
C LYS A 773 32.00 -5.08 -5.05
N ALA A 774 31.39 -6.21 -4.74
CA ALA A 774 31.48 -7.43 -5.53
C ALA A 774 30.41 -7.52 -6.63
N MET A 775 29.27 -6.85 -6.43
CA MET A 775 28.10 -6.86 -7.32
C MET A 775 27.78 -5.45 -7.86
N LYS A 776 28.79 -4.58 -7.92
CA LYS A 776 28.62 -3.20 -8.38
C LYS A 776 28.14 -3.14 -9.83
N SER A 777 27.46 -2.05 -10.15
CA SER A 777 27.04 -1.76 -11.51
C SER A 777 28.24 -1.40 -12.39
N ILE A 778 28.29 -1.94 -13.61
CA ILE A 778 29.33 -1.66 -14.61
C ILE A 778 28.75 -0.96 -15.83
N GLU A 779 29.44 0.09 -16.27
CA GLU A 779 29.11 0.83 -17.48
C GLU A 779 29.29 -0.03 -18.75
N PRO A 780 28.65 0.34 -19.87
CA PRO A 780 28.96 -0.27 -21.17
C PRO A 780 30.46 -0.29 -21.46
N GLY A 781 30.92 -1.38 -22.07
CA GLY A 781 32.33 -1.64 -22.38
C GLY A 781 33.17 -2.12 -21.20
N HIS A 782 32.67 -2.03 -19.96
CA HIS A 782 33.42 -2.43 -18.77
C HIS A 782 33.18 -3.91 -18.41
N LYS A 783 34.05 -4.42 -17.53
CA LYS A 783 33.95 -5.78 -16.98
C LYS A 783 34.11 -5.78 -15.46
N LEU A 784 33.49 -6.76 -14.80
CA LEU A 784 33.60 -7.02 -13.36
C LEU A 784 33.76 -8.52 -13.15
N THR A 785 34.73 -8.92 -12.33
CA THR A 785 34.85 -10.31 -11.89
C THR A 785 34.27 -10.44 -10.49
N TYR A 786 33.25 -11.28 -10.35
CA TYR A 786 32.63 -11.65 -9.10
C TYR A 786 33.09 -13.06 -8.70
N VAL A 787 33.49 -13.22 -7.44
CA VAL A 787 33.91 -14.51 -6.88
C VAL A 787 33.05 -14.82 -5.65
N PHE A 788 32.51 -16.03 -5.58
CA PHE A 788 31.77 -16.51 -4.41
C PHE A 788 32.06 -17.98 -4.13
N HIS A 789 31.97 -18.36 -2.86
CA HIS A 789 32.08 -19.75 -2.42
C HIS A 789 30.69 -20.40 -2.33
N ALA A 790 30.52 -21.58 -2.94
CA ALA A 790 29.27 -22.33 -2.87
C ALA A 790 29.22 -23.15 -1.57
N SER A 791 28.77 -22.53 -0.49
CA SER A 791 28.75 -23.14 0.85
C SER A 791 27.57 -24.09 1.08
N HIS A 792 26.48 -23.96 0.33
CA HIS A 792 25.23 -24.70 0.55
C HIS A 792 24.62 -25.26 -0.74
N ALA A 793 24.13 -26.49 -0.68
CA ALA A 793 23.38 -27.10 -1.78
C ALA A 793 22.05 -26.40 -2.05
N GLY A 794 21.75 -26.20 -3.33
CA GLY A 794 20.43 -25.83 -3.80
C GLY A 794 20.37 -25.27 -5.20
N ILE A 795 19.19 -24.83 -5.60
CA ILE A 795 19.00 -24.06 -6.83
C ILE A 795 18.79 -22.60 -6.43
N TRP A 796 19.74 -21.76 -6.82
CA TRP A 796 19.87 -20.37 -6.40
C TRP A 796 19.63 -19.44 -7.58
N LEU A 797 18.87 -18.37 -7.36
CA LEU A 797 18.69 -17.33 -8.38
C LEU A 797 20.00 -16.56 -8.55
N TYR A 798 20.29 -16.15 -9.78
CA TYR A 798 21.15 -15.00 -10.02
C TYR A 798 20.43 -14.01 -10.93
N HIS A 799 20.65 -12.72 -10.72
CA HIS A 799 19.99 -11.65 -11.48
C HIS A 799 20.77 -10.35 -11.48
N CYS A 800 20.33 -9.36 -12.26
CA CYS A 800 20.90 -8.02 -12.24
C CYS A 800 20.43 -7.27 -10.99
N SER A 801 21.36 -6.61 -10.30
CA SER A 801 21.12 -5.76 -9.11
C SER A 801 21.19 -4.25 -9.40
N THR A 802 21.43 -3.85 -10.66
CA THR A 802 21.34 -2.45 -11.09
C THR A 802 19.90 -1.94 -10.92
N MET A 803 19.77 -0.72 -10.37
CA MET A 803 18.48 -0.11 -10.11
C MET A 803 17.84 0.45 -11.40
N PRO A 804 16.52 0.29 -11.61
CA PRO A 804 15.57 -0.48 -10.79
C PRO A 804 15.61 -1.99 -11.11
N MET A 805 15.97 -2.82 -10.13
CA MET A 805 16.20 -4.27 -10.29
C MET A 805 15.01 -5.01 -10.92
N SER A 806 13.80 -4.69 -10.49
CA SER A 806 12.58 -5.31 -11.02
C SER A 806 12.44 -5.13 -12.53
N ASN A 807 12.90 -4.00 -13.07
CA ASN A 807 12.89 -3.74 -14.51
C ASN A 807 13.93 -4.59 -15.23
N HIS A 808 15.13 -4.75 -14.68
CA HIS A 808 16.16 -5.60 -15.27
C HIS A 808 15.73 -7.08 -15.29
N ILE A 809 15.14 -7.58 -14.19
CA ILE A 809 14.62 -8.96 -14.11
C ILE A 809 13.47 -9.15 -15.10
N ALA A 810 12.49 -8.24 -15.12
CA ALA A 810 11.35 -8.30 -16.05
C ALA A 810 11.74 -8.19 -17.54
N ASN A 811 12.93 -7.65 -17.83
CA ASN A 811 13.50 -7.60 -19.18
C ASN A 811 14.38 -8.82 -19.51
N GLY A 812 14.52 -9.81 -18.62
CA GLY A 812 15.20 -11.09 -18.91
C GLY A 812 16.53 -11.33 -18.17
N MET A 813 16.95 -10.45 -17.26
CA MET A 813 18.24 -10.58 -16.57
C MET A 813 18.15 -11.48 -15.33
N TYR A 814 17.92 -12.78 -15.54
CA TYR A 814 17.91 -13.79 -14.50
C TYR A 814 18.38 -15.15 -15.01
N GLY A 815 18.85 -16.00 -14.11
CA GLY A 815 19.15 -17.41 -14.35
C GLY A 815 19.30 -18.16 -13.03
N ALA A 816 19.78 -19.41 -13.06
CA ALA A 816 19.95 -20.19 -11.84
C ALA A 816 21.34 -20.84 -11.73
N VAL A 817 21.79 -21.02 -10.50
CA VAL A 817 22.96 -21.83 -10.14
C VAL A 817 22.49 -23.02 -9.31
N ILE A 818 22.79 -24.23 -9.79
CA ILE A 818 22.49 -25.47 -9.07
C ILE A 818 23.77 -25.95 -8.39
N ILE A 819 23.77 -25.94 -7.07
CA ILE A 819 24.81 -26.47 -6.21
C ILE A 819 24.33 -27.80 -5.66
N GLU A 820 25.01 -28.87 -6.02
CA GLU A 820 24.75 -30.19 -5.45
C GLU A 820 25.45 -30.35 -4.10
N PRO A 821 24.88 -31.16 -3.18
CA PRO A 821 25.63 -31.54 -2.00
C PRO A 821 26.92 -32.26 -2.40
N LYS A 822 27.94 -32.25 -1.54
CA LYS A 822 29.23 -32.89 -1.86
C LYS A 822 29.09 -34.35 -2.30
N ALA A 823 28.18 -35.08 -1.66
CA ALA A 823 27.84 -36.47 -1.98
C ALA A 823 27.04 -36.66 -3.28
N GLY A 824 26.51 -35.58 -3.86
CA GLY A 824 25.57 -35.60 -4.99
C GLY A 824 24.14 -35.98 -4.57
N PHE A 825 23.19 -35.76 -5.47
CA PHE A 825 21.83 -36.28 -5.32
C PHE A 825 21.72 -37.72 -5.83
N PRO A 826 20.74 -38.51 -5.35
CA PRO A 826 20.44 -39.81 -5.95
C PRO A 826 20.25 -39.70 -7.47
N SER A 827 20.72 -40.69 -8.21
CA SER A 827 20.56 -40.70 -9.67
C SER A 827 19.10 -40.86 -10.07
N VAL A 828 18.75 -40.27 -11.21
CA VAL A 828 17.44 -40.39 -11.85
C VAL A 828 17.65 -40.63 -13.34
N SER A 829 16.63 -41.14 -14.03
CA SER A 829 16.71 -41.44 -15.46
C SER A 829 16.81 -40.16 -16.30
N LYS A 830 16.09 -39.10 -15.92
CA LYS A 830 16.10 -37.81 -16.61
C LYS A 830 16.02 -36.63 -15.64
N GLU A 831 16.77 -35.57 -15.96
CA GLU A 831 16.74 -34.30 -15.24
C GLU A 831 16.38 -33.14 -16.19
N TYR A 832 15.42 -32.33 -15.76
CA TYR A 832 15.03 -31.08 -16.44
C TYR A 832 15.16 -29.88 -15.50
N VAL A 833 15.30 -28.68 -16.07
CA VAL A 833 15.34 -27.40 -15.35
C VAL A 833 14.33 -26.42 -15.95
N LEU A 834 13.41 -25.96 -15.12
CA LEU A 834 12.37 -25.01 -15.47
C LEU A 834 12.52 -23.71 -14.67
N ILE A 835 12.74 -22.59 -15.34
CA ILE A 835 12.83 -21.26 -14.74
C ILE A 835 11.54 -20.50 -15.03
N ALA A 836 10.71 -20.32 -14.01
CA ALA A 836 9.48 -19.56 -14.09
C ALA A 836 9.77 -18.06 -13.99
N SER A 837 9.11 -17.28 -14.84
CA SER A 837 9.33 -15.83 -14.95
C SER A 837 8.13 -15.11 -15.57
N GLU A 838 8.14 -13.79 -15.45
CA GLU A 838 7.07 -12.90 -15.88
C GLU A 838 7.58 -11.86 -16.89
N ALA A 839 6.75 -11.52 -17.88
CA ALA A 839 7.01 -10.44 -18.81
C ALA A 839 5.88 -9.39 -18.78
N TYR A 840 6.30 -8.14 -18.81
CA TYR A 840 5.46 -6.96 -18.66
C TYR A 840 5.62 -6.08 -19.90
N LEU A 841 4.77 -6.28 -20.91
CA LEU A 841 4.96 -5.68 -22.22
C LEU A 841 4.84 -4.16 -22.16
N GLY A 842 5.89 -3.47 -22.63
CA GLY A 842 5.89 -2.04 -22.88
C GLY A 842 5.55 -1.69 -24.34
N PRO A 843 5.86 -0.47 -24.79
CA PRO A 843 5.71 -0.06 -26.19
C PRO A 843 6.42 -1.03 -27.14
N ASN A 844 5.91 -1.21 -28.36
CA ASN A 844 6.44 -2.21 -29.29
C ASN A 844 7.92 -1.96 -29.58
N GLY A 845 8.76 -2.98 -29.40
CA GLY A 845 10.22 -2.89 -29.53
C GLY A 845 10.91 -2.13 -28.40
N GLY A 846 10.17 -1.67 -27.39
CA GLY A 846 10.64 -1.04 -26.16
C GLY A 846 10.89 -2.07 -25.05
N MET A 847 11.34 -1.57 -23.89
CA MET A 847 11.56 -2.39 -22.69
C MET A 847 10.25 -2.61 -21.92
N ALA A 848 10.31 -3.49 -20.92
CA ALA A 848 9.19 -3.80 -20.05
C ALA A 848 8.56 -2.56 -19.39
N ASP A 849 7.23 -2.53 -19.29
CA ASP A 849 6.46 -1.42 -18.71
C ASP A 849 6.61 -1.38 -17.17
N PRO A 850 7.31 -0.37 -16.61
CA PRO A 850 7.51 -0.27 -15.16
C PRO A 850 6.20 -0.13 -14.37
N ALA A 851 5.14 0.44 -14.97
CA ALA A 851 3.85 0.60 -14.29
C ALA A 851 3.14 -0.74 -14.11
N LYS A 852 3.25 -1.65 -15.09
CA LYS A 852 2.69 -3.00 -14.97
C LYS A 852 3.48 -3.84 -13.96
N ILE A 853 4.80 -3.67 -13.92
CA ILE A 853 5.70 -4.31 -12.92
C ILE A 853 5.28 -3.91 -11.51
N ILE A 854 5.11 -2.61 -11.23
CA ILE A 854 4.69 -2.11 -9.90
C ILE A 854 3.28 -2.59 -9.53
N ALA A 855 2.39 -2.73 -10.52
CA ALA A 855 1.03 -3.22 -10.31
C ALA A 855 0.95 -4.75 -10.16
N MET A 856 2.07 -5.48 -10.34
CA MET A 856 2.13 -6.96 -10.35
C MET A 856 1.15 -7.57 -11.37
N GLN A 857 1.01 -6.94 -12.54
CA GLN A 857 0.12 -7.39 -13.61
C GLN A 857 0.92 -7.80 -14.84
N PRO A 858 1.49 -9.02 -14.87
CA PRO A 858 2.19 -9.50 -16.05
C PRO A 858 1.21 -9.73 -17.20
N ASP A 859 1.66 -9.39 -18.40
CA ASP A 859 0.95 -9.71 -19.64
C ASP A 859 1.15 -11.18 -19.99
N ILE A 860 2.37 -11.66 -19.76
CA ILE A 860 2.83 -13.00 -20.14
C ILE A 860 3.56 -13.61 -18.95
N THR A 861 3.38 -14.91 -18.76
CA THR A 861 4.21 -15.72 -17.87
C THR A 861 4.86 -16.82 -18.69
N MET A 862 5.98 -17.33 -18.22
CA MET A 862 6.76 -18.26 -19.03
C MET A 862 7.57 -19.24 -18.17
N PHE A 863 7.80 -20.42 -18.74
CA PHE A 863 8.89 -21.30 -18.35
C PHE A 863 10.01 -21.17 -19.38
N ASN A 864 11.22 -20.89 -18.91
CA ASN A 864 12.44 -20.77 -19.72
C ASN A 864 12.33 -19.70 -20.81
N GLY A 865 11.79 -18.53 -20.43
CA GLY A 865 11.86 -17.31 -21.23
C GLY A 865 10.88 -17.21 -22.40
N ARG A 866 9.98 -18.19 -22.60
CA ARG A 866 8.93 -18.14 -23.62
C ARG A 866 7.59 -18.72 -23.14
N ALA A 867 6.50 -18.02 -23.46
CA ALA A 867 5.13 -18.48 -23.22
C ALA A 867 4.83 -19.74 -24.04
N PHE A 868 4.20 -20.75 -23.43
CA PHE A 868 3.79 -21.99 -24.10
C PHE A 868 4.95 -22.75 -24.79
N GLN A 869 6.19 -22.52 -24.34
CA GLN A 869 7.39 -23.16 -24.88
C GLN A 869 7.24 -24.69 -24.92
N TYR A 870 6.72 -25.25 -23.83
CA TYR A 870 6.57 -26.70 -23.66
C TYR A 870 5.20 -27.23 -24.12
N ASP A 871 4.32 -26.36 -24.63
CA ASP A 871 3.20 -26.79 -25.47
C ASP A 871 3.67 -27.10 -26.88
N ALA A 872 4.52 -26.22 -27.42
CA ALA A 872 5.12 -26.37 -28.74
C ALA A 872 6.21 -27.45 -28.77
N HIS A 873 7.00 -27.54 -27.69
CA HIS A 873 8.12 -28.48 -27.58
C HIS A 873 8.06 -29.24 -26.24
N PRO A 874 7.18 -30.24 -26.11
CA PRO A 874 6.98 -30.99 -24.88
C PRO A 874 8.24 -31.68 -24.36
N LEU A 875 8.35 -31.82 -23.03
CA LEU A 875 9.36 -32.67 -22.40
C LEU A 875 9.07 -34.15 -22.72
N THR A 876 10.05 -35.04 -22.56
CA THR A 876 9.88 -36.46 -22.93
C THR A 876 10.32 -37.42 -21.82
N ALA A 877 9.48 -38.39 -21.50
CA ALA A 877 9.78 -39.46 -20.54
C ALA A 877 9.30 -40.81 -21.10
N GLN A 878 9.72 -41.90 -20.47
CA GLN A 878 9.19 -43.24 -20.71
C GLN A 878 8.48 -43.73 -19.45
N VAL A 879 7.50 -44.62 -19.61
CA VAL A 879 6.88 -45.31 -18.47
C VAL A 879 7.96 -46.00 -17.63
N GLY A 880 7.91 -45.85 -16.31
CA GLY A 880 8.88 -46.41 -15.38
C GLY A 880 10.15 -45.57 -15.16
N GLU A 881 10.45 -44.58 -16.01
CA GLU A 881 11.57 -43.67 -15.78
C GLU A 881 11.30 -42.78 -14.55
N LYS A 882 12.29 -42.65 -13.68
CA LYS A 882 12.29 -41.65 -12.61
C LYS A 882 12.76 -40.32 -13.19
N VAL A 883 11.92 -39.31 -13.15
CA VAL A 883 12.19 -37.97 -13.71
C VAL A 883 12.33 -36.98 -12.56
N ARG A 884 13.41 -36.18 -12.56
CA ARG A 884 13.58 -35.01 -11.70
C ARG A 884 13.38 -33.73 -12.51
N ILE A 885 12.60 -32.81 -11.96
CA ILE A 885 12.42 -31.48 -12.54
C ILE A 885 12.82 -30.43 -11.49
N TRP A 886 13.92 -29.75 -11.75
CA TRP A 886 14.34 -28.56 -11.03
C TRP A 886 13.47 -27.38 -11.43
N VAL A 887 12.98 -26.62 -10.45
CA VAL A 887 12.11 -25.47 -10.67
C VAL A 887 12.64 -24.29 -9.86
N MET A 888 12.82 -23.15 -10.52
CA MET A 888 13.17 -21.87 -9.89
C MET A 888 12.14 -20.84 -10.30
N ASN A 889 11.57 -20.12 -9.34
CA ASN A 889 10.72 -18.98 -9.61
C ASN A 889 11.53 -17.68 -9.58
N ALA A 890 11.98 -17.21 -10.74
CA ALA A 890 12.76 -15.98 -10.84
C ALA A 890 11.92 -14.71 -10.58
N GLY A 891 10.59 -14.77 -10.72
CA GLY A 891 9.69 -13.64 -10.51
C GLY A 891 9.68 -12.62 -11.66
N PRO A 892 9.66 -11.30 -11.37
CA PRO A 892 10.13 -10.70 -10.12
C PRO A 892 9.12 -10.65 -8.95
N ASN A 893 7.84 -10.98 -9.16
CA ASN A 893 6.80 -10.65 -8.16
C ASN A 893 5.93 -11.83 -7.71
N LEU A 894 5.43 -12.64 -8.64
CA LEU A 894 4.32 -13.56 -8.39
C LEU A 894 4.80 -14.94 -7.89
N PRO A 895 4.03 -15.59 -7.01
CA PRO A 895 4.30 -16.97 -6.61
C PRO A 895 3.97 -17.96 -7.74
N LEU A 896 4.65 -19.10 -7.73
CA LEU A 896 4.42 -20.24 -8.61
C LEU A 896 3.84 -21.41 -7.80
N SER A 897 2.69 -21.93 -8.25
CA SER A 897 2.14 -23.20 -7.76
C SER A 897 2.41 -24.30 -8.78
N PHE A 898 3.64 -24.83 -8.82
CA PHE A 898 4.06 -25.77 -9.87
C PHE A 898 3.37 -27.13 -9.70
N HIS A 899 2.65 -27.57 -10.73
CA HIS A 899 1.86 -28.81 -10.72
C HIS A 899 2.01 -29.57 -12.04
N ILE A 900 1.92 -30.90 -11.98
CA ILE A 900 1.86 -31.76 -13.15
C ILE A 900 0.59 -32.61 -13.05
N VAL A 901 -0.34 -32.35 -13.96
CA VAL A 901 -1.67 -32.99 -13.98
C VAL A 901 -1.51 -34.46 -14.32
N GLY A 902 -2.19 -35.32 -13.56
CA GLY A 902 -2.21 -36.77 -13.77
C GLY A 902 -1.13 -37.56 -13.02
N THR A 903 -0.26 -36.90 -12.25
CA THR A 903 0.75 -37.57 -11.41
C THR A 903 0.89 -36.91 -10.04
N GLN A 904 1.60 -37.58 -9.13
CA GLN A 904 2.00 -37.05 -7.84
C GLN A 904 3.53 -37.12 -7.74
N PHE A 905 4.11 -36.16 -7.05
CA PHE A 905 5.53 -36.15 -6.73
C PHE A 905 5.80 -37.14 -5.60
N THR A 906 6.77 -38.03 -5.80
CA THR A 906 7.27 -38.98 -4.79
C THR A 906 8.37 -38.36 -3.93
N THR A 907 9.04 -37.34 -4.46
CA THR A 907 10.02 -36.52 -3.74
C THR A 907 9.74 -35.05 -4.02
N VAL A 908 9.77 -34.23 -2.97
CA VAL A 908 9.80 -32.76 -3.08
C VAL A 908 10.94 -32.22 -2.23
N TRP A 909 11.84 -31.49 -2.86
CA TRP A 909 12.95 -30.80 -2.23
C TRP A 909 12.84 -29.30 -2.53
N THR A 910 12.90 -28.45 -1.51
CA THR A 910 12.69 -27.00 -1.63
C THR A 910 13.55 -26.26 -0.61
N GLU A 911 14.18 -25.16 -1.02
CA GLU A 911 14.96 -24.27 -0.15
C GLU A 911 15.96 -25.02 0.74
N GLY A 912 16.70 -25.97 0.18
CA GLY A 912 17.73 -26.71 0.93
C GLY A 912 17.26 -28.04 1.54
N ASN A 913 15.96 -28.34 1.57
CA ASN A 913 15.44 -29.45 2.38
C ASN A 913 14.39 -30.33 1.68
N TYR A 914 14.40 -31.64 1.99
CA TYR A 914 13.35 -32.57 1.59
C TYR A 914 12.09 -32.33 2.43
N ARG A 915 10.96 -32.09 1.78
CA ARG A 915 9.64 -32.15 2.44
C ARG A 915 9.21 -33.58 2.67
N PHE A 916 9.50 -34.43 1.70
CA PHE A 916 9.42 -35.89 1.75
C PHE A 916 10.23 -36.45 0.58
N LYS A 917 10.64 -37.70 0.69
CA LYS A 917 11.57 -38.40 -0.19
C LYS A 917 11.11 -39.84 -0.34
N ASP A 918 11.31 -40.43 -1.52
CA ASP A 918 10.99 -41.83 -1.89
C ASP A 918 10.86 -42.80 -0.69
N ASN A 919 9.86 -43.69 -0.74
CA ASN A 919 9.40 -44.60 0.32
C ASN A 919 8.53 -43.99 1.44
N SER A 920 8.15 -42.72 1.37
CA SER A 920 6.97 -42.28 2.12
C SER A 920 5.71 -42.89 1.50
N ARG A 921 4.76 -43.42 2.30
CA ARG A 921 3.38 -43.71 1.84
C ARG A 921 2.59 -42.42 1.50
N ALA A 922 3.29 -41.32 1.26
CA ALA A 922 2.80 -39.97 1.03
C ALA A 922 3.43 -39.42 -0.26
N GLY A 923 2.71 -38.52 -0.93
CA GLY A 923 3.18 -37.78 -2.09
C GLY A 923 2.68 -36.33 -2.03
N ALA A 924 3.14 -35.48 -2.94
CA ALA A 924 2.59 -34.13 -3.11
C ALA A 924 2.10 -33.87 -4.52
N GLN A 925 1.15 -32.96 -4.59
CA GLN A 925 0.55 -32.47 -5.83
C GLN A 925 1.25 -31.22 -6.36
N VAL A 926 1.83 -30.38 -5.49
CA VAL A 926 2.32 -29.04 -5.85
C VAL A 926 3.68 -28.80 -5.21
N LEU A 927 4.58 -28.14 -5.94
CA LEU A 927 5.77 -27.46 -5.42
C LEU A 927 5.47 -25.95 -5.35
N PRO A 928 5.17 -25.39 -4.16
CA PRO A 928 4.91 -23.96 -3.99
C PRO A 928 6.23 -23.19 -3.88
N LEU A 929 6.41 -22.17 -4.73
CA LEU A 929 7.61 -21.32 -4.74
C LEU A 929 7.21 -19.84 -4.75
N LEU A 930 7.65 -19.06 -3.75
CA LEU A 930 7.62 -17.59 -3.82
C LEU A 930 8.63 -17.08 -4.87
N ALA A 931 8.60 -15.78 -5.17
CA ALA A 931 9.64 -15.19 -6.01
C ALA A 931 11.03 -15.38 -5.36
N ALA A 932 12.02 -15.69 -6.19
CA ALA A 932 13.38 -16.11 -5.85
C ALA A 932 13.54 -17.47 -5.15
N GLN A 933 12.47 -18.28 -5.01
CA GLN A 933 12.57 -19.61 -4.42
C GLN A 933 12.79 -20.73 -5.43
N GLY A 934 13.45 -21.78 -4.95
CA GLY A 934 13.91 -22.89 -5.75
C GLY A 934 13.65 -24.27 -5.14
N GLY A 935 13.54 -25.28 -5.99
CA GLY A 935 13.45 -26.68 -5.57
C GLY A 935 13.54 -27.68 -6.71
N PHE A 936 13.29 -28.95 -6.42
CA PHE A 936 13.00 -29.97 -7.42
C PHE A 936 11.89 -30.91 -6.95
N VAL A 937 11.25 -31.54 -7.94
CA VAL A 937 10.31 -32.63 -7.73
C VAL A 937 10.79 -33.88 -8.44
N GLU A 938 10.46 -35.05 -7.91
CA GLU A 938 10.69 -36.33 -8.60
C GLU A 938 9.38 -37.11 -8.70
N MET A 939 9.21 -37.81 -9.80
CA MET A 939 8.11 -38.74 -10.00
C MET A 939 8.47 -39.84 -11.00
N THR A 940 7.65 -40.89 -11.02
CA THR A 940 7.69 -41.96 -12.02
C THR A 940 6.32 -42.06 -12.68
N PHE A 941 6.29 -42.04 -14.02
CA PHE A 941 5.05 -42.18 -14.78
C PHE A 941 4.68 -43.65 -14.93
N LYS A 942 3.41 -43.96 -14.65
CA LYS A 942 2.88 -45.34 -14.68
C LYS A 942 2.14 -45.68 -15.96
N THR A 943 1.65 -44.66 -16.68
CA THR A 943 0.87 -44.84 -17.90
C THR A 943 1.43 -43.93 -19.00
N PRO A 944 1.42 -44.39 -20.25
CA PRO A 944 1.79 -43.54 -21.37
C PRO A 944 0.73 -42.45 -21.57
N GLY A 945 1.14 -41.27 -22.03
CA GLY A 945 0.22 -40.16 -22.22
C GLY A 945 0.88 -38.78 -22.21
N ARG A 946 0.04 -37.75 -22.31
CA ARG A 946 0.45 -36.34 -22.21
C ARG A 946 0.08 -35.81 -20.84
N TYR A 947 1.08 -35.42 -20.07
CA TYR A 947 0.91 -34.88 -18.71
C TYR A 947 1.11 -33.36 -18.75
N PRO A 948 0.05 -32.55 -18.54
CA PRO A 948 0.17 -31.09 -18.48
C PRO A 948 1.06 -30.62 -17.32
N ILE A 949 1.98 -29.69 -17.60
CA ILE A 949 2.73 -28.91 -16.62
C ILE A 949 2.02 -27.57 -16.48
N VAL A 950 1.65 -27.16 -15.28
CA VAL A 950 0.90 -25.91 -15.06
C VAL A 950 1.39 -25.12 -13.85
N ASN A 951 1.25 -23.80 -13.92
CA ASN A 951 1.07 -22.98 -12.72
C ASN A 951 -0.39 -23.10 -12.25
N HIS A 952 -0.63 -23.67 -11.06
CA HIS A 952 -1.98 -23.88 -10.53
C HIS A 952 -2.69 -22.58 -10.11
N SER A 953 -2.02 -21.43 -10.17
CA SER A 953 -2.69 -20.15 -10.39
C SER A 953 -3.12 -20.07 -11.86
N LEU A 954 -4.23 -20.74 -12.21
CA LEU A 954 -4.57 -21.10 -13.59
C LEU A 954 -4.61 -19.92 -14.57
N SER A 955 -5.06 -18.75 -14.15
CA SER A 955 -5.01 -17.52 -14.98
C SER A 955 -3.59 -17.12 -15.40
N LEU A 956 -2.56 -17.52 -14.65
CA LEU A 956 -1.15 -17.36 -15.01
C LEU A 956 -0.68 -18.49 -15.92
N ALA A 957 -1.16 -19.72 -15.78
CA ALA A 957 -0.88 -20.78 -16.75
C ALA A 957 -1.44 -20.43 -18.15
N GLU A 958 -2.65 -19.87 -18.20
CA GLU A 958 -3.31 -19.36 -19.40
C GLU A 958 -2.57 -18.18 -20.07
N LYS A 959 -1.59 -17.59 -19.38
CA LYS A 959 -0.68 -16.55 -19.91
C LYS A 959 0.67 -17.08 -20.39
N GLY A 960 0.94 -18.37 -20.26
CA GLY A 960 2.13 -19.01 -20.86
C GLY A 960 2.93 -19.95 -19.96
N GLN A 961 2.69 -19.98 -18.64
CA GLN A 961 3.25 -20.99 -17.72
C GLN A 961 2.50 -22.33 -17.82
N HIS A 962 2.52 -22.90 -19.02
CA HIS A 962 1.90 -24.16 -19.37
C HIS A 962 2.84 -24.98 -20.27
N GLY A 963 2.66 -26.30 -20.28
CA GLY A 963 3.41 -27.22 -21.12
C GLY A 963 2.95 -28.66 -21.01
N TYR A 964 3.64 -29.58 -21.69
CA TYR A 964 3.40 -31.02 -21.58
C TYR A 964 4.68 -31.82 -21.35
N ILE A 965 4.51 -32.96 -20.70
CA ILE A 965 5.44 -34.09 -20.72
C ILE A 965 4.79 -35.20 -21.53
N TRP A 966 5.48 -35.65 -22.57
CA TRP A 966 5.08 -36.80 -23.38
C TRP A 966 5.75 -38.04 -22.84
N VAL A 967 4.95 -38.91 -22.24
CA VAL A 967 5.38 -40.21 -21.71
C VAL A 967 5.06 -41.25 -22.76
N LYS A 968 6.11 -41.90 -23.28
CA LYS A 968 6.00 -43.01 -24.22
C LYS A 968 5.98 -44.35 -23.51
#